data_AF-A0A7V3BTT1-F1
#
_entry.id   AF-A0A7V3BTT1-F1
#
_cell.length_a   1.000
_cell.length_b   1.000
_cell.length_c   1.000
_cell.angle_alpha   90.00
_cell.angle_beta   90.00
_cell.angle_gamma   90.00
#
_symmetry.space_group_name_H-M   'P 1'
#
loop_
_entity.id
_entity.type
_entity.pdbx_description
1 polymer ?
#
loop_
_entity_poly.entity_id
_entity_poly.type
_entity_poly.pdbx_seq_one_letter_code
_entity_poly.pdbx_strand_id
1 'polypeptide(L)'
;MALTKDRTEPDVRTPESASRGLLGNPLVLVAAIAVVLLAFGWTFLRDPSISAPTRDPAWYTWRSNLMMNDDPGLIAGDWGPFSMFGGGYRVAVPLYGSILQRVAGIDLYTFSAFMMVGVPVLTGLALGVFVTRERRDPLLFLLTMLATATLFMTTPYVGYLDNIAVLFVLSLVVAFYVPGRTSWGARVALFLLGWVAAYVHPTTCVVFGASLMAVFGLHVLTARFRIGTALNRDGPSLLSIGSGMIFGLATWLLAPWGVAGSLADAALPPPYTRDVFLKRLGGWVDSLQPEITFPLIALAIGWVIYRSWKDRRPADTAGTISAMWLLPLLGMFGWIAGAAYPYYRFMNATSALMALLGIGAWVAVAWLLRRQGSAKVVAWIGVVAIVAGLGFVWVKGRDAARWADPSNQWIDQPTRTALAAARAVVEHEPEDRPIVFLLNFGDTYQSYGWSKTFTNVSRTGLPGDAVKRSMSYFGDVNAFLADRPTVLTDDTYNQMSRGFHRELSELRREYTGPPIVFLVRQFNTNTVNEEYLDSGASTLVPLGSDIAVVTDEGLTTPSEEAIAAARAAEAEVAGFYADHPGPLGNLGHTLQVVLALGLLLVVPGLLSARFFGFEGTWEKIALVPGISIALTVLAGVVVVAVWRSPFGVVHGWASLGLATAVALGLRVGRGPILRTLGAVGGFFNRMFSTFSNADFAALMGVQFLVMAADGLVRGSIAKSIAFGGQEGFDITTVPSADYLLKVVLALYVPYTFLSPFIGVFIDRFERRRVLAISSAITAVLTTILAAAILLPLGDGTSEGNVGATVGLVLAMLVMQACVRVMLAVKSAALPGVLQGRDLLNGNGLSQAGGALFQVLGAGFAFGAGGVLPSWIIVVGGAAALVVSALVAVRIRRMEVTPHTTSLTEELGRVVKDIANGVREVARRPAAALGLSAFQMLRYQFWGFALGVFALYARSLVASGDVDTVALGIVGGGGFVGGALAMVLAQRWKDRIPPIRLLLGSMLLLGGSAVVFGVWVSLAGFSALLFAGFFGFFIGKISADTIMQQAMPDDFRGRAFALFDIAYNLGFIVPALILVLVWADDRVRLVLMTSGMVFLALTALVWRWSVRIRDQLMPQDDLAPTAPEVR
;
A
#
# COMPACT_ATOMS: atom_id res chain seq x y z
N MET A 1 3.11 -25.86 -22.29
CA MET A 1 1.64 -26.05 -22.28
C MET A 1 0.98 -24.70 -21.97
N ALA A 2 0.16 -24.18 -22.88
CA ALA A 2 -0.27 -22.78 -22.94
C ALA A 2 -1.10 -22.32 -21.72
N LEU A 3 -0.75 -21.16 -21.14
CA LEU A 3 -1.39 -20.57 -19.95
C LEU A 3 -2.76 -19.92 -20.19
N THR A 4 -3.33 -20.00 -21.40
CA THR A 4 -4.63 -19.37 -21.74
C THR A 4 -5.42 -20.06 -22.84
N LYS A 5 -5.05 -21.27 -23.29
CA LYS A 5 -5.98 -22.05 -24.14
C LYS A 5 -6.98 -22.71 -23.20
N ASP A 6 -8.25 -22.33 -23.32
CA ASP A 6 -9.43 -22.92 -22.66
C ASP A 6 -9.09 -24.08 -21.74
N ARG A 7 -8.55 -23.75 -20.56
CA ARG A 7 -8.39 -24.73 -19.50
C ARG A 7 -9.74 -24.77 -18.82
N THR A 8 -10.61 -25.62 -19.34
CA THR A 8 -11.50 -26.36 -18.46
C THR A 8 -10.57 -27.10 -17.49
N GLU A 9 -10.36 -26.54 -16.29
CA GLU A 9 -10.04 -27.38 -15.15
C GLU A 9 -10.98 -28.60 -15.23
N PRO A 10 -10.50 -29.83 -14.98
CA PRO A 10 -11.33 -31.01 -15.10
C PRO A 10 -12.62 -30.71 -14.36
N ASP A 11 -13.68 -30.62 -15.17
CA ASP A 11 -15.00 -30.16 -14.80
C ASP A 11 -15.22 -30.68 -13.39
N VAL A 12 -15.27 -29.77 -12.41
CA VAL A 12 -15.78 -30.17 -11.12
C VAL A 12 -17.22 -30.49 -11.48
N ARG A 13 -17.46 -31.78 -11.79
CA ARG A 13 -18.74 -32.45 -11.58
C ARG A 13 -18.99 -32.34 -10.09
N THR A 14 -19.30 -31.11 -9.69
CA THR A 14 -20.27 -30.82 -8.68
C THR A 14 -21.48 -31.62 -9.15
N PRO A 15 -22.07 -32.46 -8.29
CA PRO A 15 -23.36 -33.03 -8.63
C PRO A 15 -24.22 -31.87 -9.11
N GLU A 16 -24.80 -32.03 -10.30
CA GLU A 16 -25.73 -31.07 -10.90
C GLU A 16 -26.57 -30.44 -9.81
N SER A 17 -26.65 -29.11 -9.89
CA SER A 17 -27.41 -28.23 -9.01
C SER A 17 -28.56 -28.97 -8.33
N ALA A 18 -28.48 -29.13 -7.01
CA ALA A 18 -29.68 -29.24 -6.23
C ALA A 18 -30.44 -27.90 -6.38
N SER A 19 -31.25 -27.87 -7.42
CA SER A 19 -32.41 -27.03 -7.64
C SER A 19 -32.18 -25.56 -8.00
N ARG A 20 -32.83 -25.19 -9.11
CA ARG A 20 -33.70 -24.00 -9.20
C ARG A 20 -34.76 -24.02 -8.07
N GLY A 21 -34.33 -24.05 -6.81
CA GLY A 21 -35.19 -23.99 -5.63
C GLY A 21 -35.54 -22.55 -5.31
N LEU A 22 -36.51 -22.35 -4.43
CA LEU A 22 -36.99 -21.03 -3.99
C LEU A 22 -35.83 -20.08 -3.60
N LEU A 23 -34.80 -20.62 -2.92
CA LEU A 23 -33.64 -19.85 -2.44
C LEU A 23 -32.74 -19.29 -3.54
N GLY A 24 -32.76 -19.85 -4.75
CA GLY A 24 -32.00 -19.34 -5.89
C GLY A 24 -32.65 -18.14 -6.59
N ASN A 25 -33.90 -17.79 -6.23
CA ASN A 25 -34.62 -16.68 -6.84
C ASN A 25 -33.97 -15.33 -6.44
N PRO A 26 -33.64 -14.44 -7.40
CA PRO A 26 -33.13 -13.10 -7.10
C PRO A 26 -34.00 -12.28 -6.13
N LEU A 27 -35.32 -12.53 -6.10
CA LEU A 27 -36.23 -11.89 -5.14
C LEU A 27 -35.92 -12.26 -3.69
N VAL A 28 -35.42 -13.48 -3.43
CA VAL A 28 -34.99 -13.88 -2.07
C VAL A 28 -33.77 -13.09 -1.65
N LEU A 29 -32.81 -12.87 -2.56
CA LEU A 29 -31.66 -12.01 -2.28
C LEU A 29 -32.10 -10.57 -2.00
N VAL A 30 -32.99 -10.01 -2.82
CA VAL A 30 -33.53 -8.65 -2.61
C VAL A 30 -34.26 -8.54 -1.27
N ALA A 31 -35.09 -9.53 -0.92
CA ALA A 31 -35.77 -9.57 0.37
C ALA A 31 -34.78 -9.66 1.53
N ALA A 32 -33.74 -10.49 1.42
CA ALA A 32 -32.71 -10.61 2.43
C ALA A 32 -31.91 -9.31 2.61
N ILE A 33 -31.59 -8.61 1.51
CA ILE A 33 -30.97 -7.27 1.55
C ILE A 33 -31.89 -6.29 2.29
N ALA A 34 -33.18 -6.26 1.95
CA ALA A 34 -34.16 -5.39 2.59
C ALA A 34 -34.27 -5.67 4.11
N VAL A 35 -34.28 -6.94 4.51
CA VAL A 35 -34.30 -7.32 5.94
C VAL A 35 -33.08 -6.79 6.68
N VAL A 36 -31.87 -6.95 6.13
CA VAL A 36 -30.65 -6.45 6.78
C VAL A 36 -30.60 -4.92 6.81
N LEU A 37 -31.00 -4.25 5.72
CA LEU A 37 -31.12 -2.79 5.69
C LEU A 37 -32.09 -2.26 6.75
N LEU A 38 -33.25 -2.91 6.92
CA LEU A 38 -34.21 -2.58 7.96
C LEU A 38 -33.63 -2.86 9.36
N ALA A 39 -32.94 -3.98 9.56
CA ALA A 39 -32.35 -4.32 10.86
C ALA A 39 -31.33 -3.27 11.34
N PHE A 40 -30.50 -2.74 10.44
CA PHE A 40 -29.58 -1.64 10.74
C PHE A 40 -30.27 -0.26 10.78
N GLY A 41 -31.16 0.01 9.83
CA GLY A 41 -31.63 1.36 9.50
C GLY A 41 -32.97 1.79 10.09
N TRP A 42 -33.79 0.86 10.59
CA TRP A 42 -35.18 1.15 10.98
C TRP A 42 -35.31 2.26 12.04
N THR A 43 -34.39 2.31 13.01
CA THR A 43 -34.39 3.34 14.05
C THR A 43 -34.14 4.73 13.49
N PHE A 44 -33.18 4.89 12.58
CA PHE A 44 -32.89 6.18 11.93
C PHE A 44 -34.02 6.62 11.00
N LEU A 45 -34.73 5.67 10.38
CA LEU A 45 -35.90 5.99 9.55
C LEU A 45 -37.08 6.47 10.40
N ARG A 46 -37.27 5.88 11.60
CA ARG A 46 -38.38 6.22 12.49
C ARG A 46 -38.16 7.55 13.20
N ASP A 47 -36.92 7.84 13.58
CA ASP A 47 -36.53 9.03 14.29
C ASP A 47 -35.26 9.62 13.63
N PRO A 48 -35.42 10.64 12.76
CA PRO A 48 -34.31 11.28 12.05
C PRO A 48 -33.46 12.17 12.97
N SER A 49 -33.87 12.39 14.23
CA SER A 49 -33.05 13.12 15.19
C SER A 49 -31.84 12.30 15.66
N ILE A 50 -31.94 10.97 15.59
CA ILE A 50 -30.89 10.06 16.07
C ILE A 50 -29.73 10.02 15.06
N SER A 51 -28.50 10.30 15.52
CA SER A 51 -27.29 10.04 14.74
C SER A 51 -26.65 8.69 15.05
N ALA A 52 -25.70 8.29 14.20
CA ALA A 52 -24.97 7.04 14.37
C ALA A 52 -24.23 6.97 15.74
N PRO A 53 -24.15 5.80 16.38
CA PRO A 53 -23.63 5.61 17.76
C PRO A 53 -22.09 5.63 17.88
N THR A 54 -21.42 6.28 16.95
CA THR A 54 -19.95 6.33 16.82
C THR A 54 -19.42 7.70 17.27
N ARG A 55 -18.13 8.01 17.13
CA ARG A 55 -17.55 9.32 17.49
C ARG A 55 -16.68 9.93 16.40
N ASP A 56 -16.25 9.12 15.43
CA ASP A 56 -15.42 9.58 14.31
C ASP A 56 -16.16 10.20 13.10
N PRO A 57 -17.50 10.10 12.91
CA PRO A 57 -18.14 10.70 11.73
C PRO A 57 -17.96 12.20 11.64
N ALA A 58 -17.83 12.87 12.79
CA ALA A 58 -17.56 14.29 12.85
C ALA A 58 -16.38 14.65 11.94
N TRP A 59 -15.30 13.88 11.99
CA TRP A 59 -14.11 14.09 11.15
C TRP A 59 -14.44 14.06 9.65
N TYR A 60 -15.18 13.05 9.18
CA TYR A 60 -15.55 12.95 7.76
C TYR A 60 -16.57 14.00 7.34
N THR A 61 -17.43 14.39 8.27
CA THR A 61 -18.53 15.32 8.04
C THR A 61 -18.01 16.72 7.81
N TRP A 62 -17.18 17.26 8.73
CA TRP A 62 -16.60 18.59 8.53
C TRP A 62 -15.58 18.61 7.38
N ARG A 63 -14.86 17.51 7.09
CA ARG A 63 -13.96 17.42 5.93
C ARG A 63 -14.70 17.41 4.60
N SER A 64 -15.87 16.75 4.54
CA SER A 64 -16.75 16.85 3.38
C SER A 64 -17.22 18.30 3.20
N ASN A 65 -17.62 18.96 4.31
CA ASN A 65 -18.01 20.37 4.29
C ASN A 65 -16.87 21.30 3.84
N LEU A 66 -15.66 21.09 4.35
CA LEU A 66 -14.47 21.85 3.95
C LEU A 66 -14.19 21.69 2.46
N MET A 67 -14.19 20.46 1.94
CA MET A 67 -13.96 20.21 0.52
C MET A 67 -14.98 20.92 -0.37
N MET A 68 -16.21 21.04 0.10
CA MET A 68 -17.31 21.66 -0.64
C MET A 68 -17.25 23.18 -0.69
N ASN A 69 -16.46 23.83 0.17
CA ASN A 69 -16.41 25.29 0.33
C ASN A 69 -15.00 25.89 0.21
N ASP A 70 -13.95 25.07 0.21
CA ASP A 70 -12.55 25.52 0.21
C ASP A 70 -11.65 24.62 -0.66
N ASP A 71 -10.34 24.89 -0.66
CA ASP A 71 -9.35 24.09 -1.40
C ASP A 71 -9.41 22.60 -0.97
N PRO A 72 -9.71 21.67 -1.91
CA PRO A 72 -9.79 20.24 -1.63
C PRO A 72 -8.51 19.64 -1.02
N GLY A 73 -7.34 20.25 -1.26
CA GLY A 73 -6.07 19.82 -0.70
C GLY A 73 -6.02 19.92 0.82
N LEU A 74 -6.79 20.84 1.40
CA LEU A 74 -6.83 21.05 2.85
C LEU A 74 -7.28 19.80 3.61
N ILE A 75 -8.07 18.90 2.99
CA ILE A 75 -8.50 17.61 3.56
C ILE A 75 -7.31 16.76 4.01
N ALA A 76 -6.20 16.84 3.28
CA ALA A 76 -5.01 16.04 3.50
C ALA A 76 -3.93 16.76 4.33
N GLY A 77 -4.15 18.04 4.70
CA GLY A 77 -3.20 18.80 5.50
C GLY A 77 -3.08 18.34 6.95
N ASP A 78 -2.08 18.89 7.64
CA ASP A 78 -1.91 18.79 9.09
C ASP A 78 -2.84 19.75 9.82
N TRP A 79 -3.48 19.27 10.88
CA TRP A 79 -4.46 20.05 11.65
C TRP A 79 -4.37 19.71 13.14
N GLY A 80 -4.43 20.74 13.97
CA GLY A 80 -4.48 20.64 15.43
C GLY A 80 -3.18 20.20 16.08
N PRO A 81 -3.14 20.24 17.43
CA PRO A 81 -1.89 20.08 18.15
C PRO A 81 -1.39 18.65 17.94
N PHE A 82 -0.08 18.50 17.72
CA PHE A 82 0.55 17.20 17.48
C PHE A 82 0.03 16.49 16.21
N SER A 83 -0.45 17.24 15.21
CA SER A 83 -1.10 16.71 14.00
C SER A 83 -2.30 15.81 14.30
N MET A 84 -2.96 15.99 15.43
CA MET A 84 -3.97 15.04 15.93
C MET A 84 -5.22 14.93 15.04
N PHE A 85 -5.50 15.92 14.18
CA PHE A 85 -6.57 15.90 13.18
C PHE A 85 -6.07 15.71 11.74
N GLY A 86 -4.77 15.43 11.57
CA GLY A 86 -4.18 14.98 10.32
C GLY A 86 -4.94 13.78 9.76
N GLY A 87 -5.06 13.72 8.45
CA GLY A 87 -5.85 12.68 7.79
C GLY A 87 -5.58 12.56 6.31
N GLY A 88 -4.34 12.83 5.89
CA GLY A 88 -3.89 12.61 4.52
C GLY A 88 -4.29 11.25 3.95
N TYR A 89 -4.43 10.24 4.81
CA TYR A 89 -4.73 8.85 4.44
C TYR A 89 -6.24 8.49 4.35
N ARG A 90 -7.17 9.45 4.53
CA ARG A 90 -8.64 9.21 4.64
C ARG A 90 -9.49 10.03 3.65
N VAL A 91 -9.08 10.10 2.38
CA VAL A 91 -9.67 11.03 1.39
C VAL A 91 -10.91 10.48 0.66
N ALA A 92 -11.04 9.16 0.51
CA ALA A 92 -12.14 8.59 -0.27
C ALA A 92 -13.51 8.78 0.39
N VAL A 93 -13.59 8.70 1.73
CA VAL A 93 -14.85 8.82 2.47
C VAL A 93 -15.40 10.26 2.43
N PRO A 94 -14.62 11.33 2.71
CA PRO A 94 -15.09 12.71 2.55
C PRO A 94 -15.43 13.07 1.10
N LEU A 95 -14.66 12.55 0.13
CA LEU A 95 -14.95 12.74 -1.29
C LEU A 95 -16.30 12.14 -1.67
N TYR A 96 -16.54 10.88 -1.32
CA TYR A 96 -17.81 10.22 -1.62
C TYR A 96 -18.97 10.83 -0.83
N GLY A 97 -18.73 11.26 0.41
CA GLY A 97 -19.70 12.03 1.21
C GLY A 97 -20.13 13.31 0.53
N SER A 98 -19.18 14.06 -0.04
CA SER A 98 -19.50 15.28 -0.79
C SER A 98 -20.26 14.98 -2.10
N ILE A 99 -19.94 13.88 -2.79
CA ILE A 99 -20.72 13.42 -3.95
C ILE A 99 -22.16 13.08 -3.54
N LEU A 100 -22.36 12.38 -2.43
CA LEU A 100 -23.69 12.05 -1.92
C LEU A 100 -24.49 13.32 -1.56
N GLN A 101 -23.86 14.30 -0.91
CA GLN A 101 -24.51 15.57 -0.57
C GLN A 101 -24.84 16.38 -1.83
N ARG A 102 -23.91 16.49 -2.78
CA ARG A 102 -24.05 17.32 -4.00
C ARG A 102 -24.92 16.70 -5.10
N VAL A 103 -25.03 15.36 -5.17
CA VAL A 103 -25.80 14.65 -6.21
C VAL A 103 -27.11 14.08 -5.67
N ALA A 104 -27.05 13.40 -4.52
CA ALA A 104 -28.24 12.78 -3.93
C ALA A 104 -29.01 13.70 -2.99
N GLY A 105 -28.39 14.78 -2.48
CA GLY A 105 -29.03 15.69 -1.54
C GLY A 105 -29.17 15.08 -0.14
N ILE A 106 -28.31 14.13 0.24
CA ILE A 106 -28.28 13.59 1.60
C ILE A 106 -27.80 14.69 2.55
N ASP A 107 -28.48 14.87 3.68
CA ASP A 107 -28.11 15.84 4.71
C ASP A 107 -26.73 15.53 5.35
N LEU A 108 -26.05 16.59 5.81
CA LEU A 108 -24.70 16.57 6.39
C LEU A 108 -24.58 15.59 7.56
N TYR A 109 -25.56 15.56 8.47
CA TYR A 109 -25.54 14.69 9.65
C TYR A 109 -26.04 13.27 9.33
N THR A 110 -26.93 13.16 8.34
CA THR A 110 -27.52 11.89 7.87
C THR A 110 -26.52 11.02 7.09
N PHE A 111 -25.53 11.63 6.44
CA PHE A 111 -24.44 10.93 5.74
C PHE A 111 -23.81 9.80 6.56
N SER A 112 -23.54 10.06 7.85
CA SER A 112 -22.91 9.11 8.77
C SER A 112 -23.75 7.85 8.98
N ALA A 113 -25.06 8.01 9.26
CA ALA A 113 -26.00 6.92 9.44
C ALA A 113 -26.16 6.10 8.14
N PHE A 114 -26.25 6.79 7.00
CA PHE A 114 -26.35 6.14 5.69
C PHE A 114 -25.16 5.21 5.42
N MET A 115 -23.93 5.68 5.67
CA MET A 115 -22.72 4.87 5.49
C MET A 115 -22.67 3.69 6.46
N MET A 116 -23.03 3.90 7.73
CA MET A 116 -23.03 2.84 8.74
C MET A 116 -24.09 1.75 8.49
N VAL A 117 -25.17 2.07 7.77
CA VAL A 117 -26.18 1.09 7.34
C VAL A 117 -25.75 0.39 6.05
N GLY A 118 -25.30 1.15 5.05
CA GLY A 118 -25.02 0.64 3.70
C GLY A 118 -23.76 -0.22 3.61
N VAL A 119 -22.66 0.21 4.24
CA VAL A 119 -21.35 -0.46 4.10
C VAL A 119 -21.35 -1.90 4.63
N PRO A 120 -21.96 -2.23 5.80
CA PRO A 120 -22.08 -3.61 6.25
C PRO A 120 -22.83 -4.52 5.26
N VAL A 121 -23.93 -4.02 4.68
CA VAL A 121 -24.73 -4.77 3.69
C VAL A 121 -23.91 -5.04 2.44
N LEU A 122 -23.25 -4.01 1.89
CA LEU A 122 -22.40 -4.14 0.72
C LEU A 122 -21.21 -5.09 0.94
N THR A 123 -20.65 -5.09 2.15
CA THR A 123 -19.60 -6.04 2.55
C THR A 123 -20.12 -7.48 2.56
N GLY A 124 -21.29 -7.71 3.16
CA GLY A 124 -21.95 -9.02 3.18
C GLY A 124 -22.25 -9.55 1.77
N LEU A 125 -22.65 -8.67 0.84
CA LEU A 125 -22.85 -9.00 -0.56
C LEU A 125 -21.55 -9.41 -1.26
N ALA A 126 -20.47 -8.65 -1.06
CA ALA A 126 -19.16 -8.96 -1.64
C ALA A 126 -18.60 -10.29 -1.12
N LEU A 127 -18.66 -10.52 0.20
CA LEU A 127 -18.25 -11.78 0.82
C LEU A 127 -19.13 -12.96 0.40
N GLY A 128 -20.44 -12.74 0.29
CA GLY A 128 -21.39 -13.73 -0.21
C GLY A 128 -21.02 -14.21 -1.61
N VAL A 129 -20.68 -13.30 -2.55
CA VAL A 129 -20.17 -13.69 -3.87
C VAL A 129 -18.87 -14.47 -3.74
N PHE A 130 -17.91 -13.95 -2.96
CA PHE A 130 -16.61 -14.57 -2.79
C PHE A 130 -16.71 -16.05 -2.36
N VAL A 131 -17.49 -16.36 -1.33
CA VAL A 131 -17.61 -17.74 -0.81
C VAL A 131 -18.42 -18.66 -1.73
N THR A 132 -19.33 -18.11 -2.55
CA THR A 132 -20.22 -18.91 -3.41
C THR A 132 -19.71 -19.13 -4.83
N ARG A 133 -18.63 -18.48 -5.26
CA ARG A 133 -18.10 -18.66 -6.63
C ARG A 133 -17.76 -20.10 -6.98
N GLU A 134 -17.22 -20.89 -6.04
CA GLU A 134 -16.84 -22.30 -6.29
C GLU A 134 -18.01 -23.27 -6.08
N ARG A 135 -18.87 -23.03 -5.09
CA ARG A 135 -19.92 -23.98 -4.67
C ARG A 135 -21.31 -23.68 -5.24
N ARG A 136 -21.54 -22.44 -5.72
CA ARG A 136 -22.80 -21.93 -6.27
C ARG A 136 -24.04 -22.25 -5.42
N ASP A 137 -23.90 -22.21 -4.10
CA ASP A 137 -24.97 -22.50 -3.15
C ASP A 137 -25.59 -21.19 -2.59
N PRO A 138 -26.86 -20.87 -2.90
CA PRO A 138 -27.52 -19.67 -2.38
C PRO A 138 -27.63 -19.64 -0.85
N LEU A 139 -27.69 -20.79 -0.19
CA LEU A 139 -27.75 -20.86 1.28
C LEU A 139 -26.45 -20.36 1.91
N LEU A 140 -25.30 -20.74 1.31
CA LEU A 140 -23.99 -20.25 1.73
C LEU A 140 -23.91 -18.72 1.59
N PHE A 141 -24.43 -18.17 0.48
CA PHE A 141 -24.48 -16.70 0.29
C PHE A 141 -25.24 -16.03 1.43
N LEU A 142 -26.48 -16.48 1.68
CA LEU A 142 -27.39 -15.85 2.63
C LEU A 142 -26.87 -15.96 4.06
N LEU A 143 -26.30 -17.11 4.45
CA LEU A 143 -25.69 -17.29 5.76
C LEU A 143 -24.43 -16.45 5.94
N THR A 144 -23.61 -16.29 4.89
CA THR A 144 -22.46 -15.37 4.94
C THR A 144 -22.90 -13.91 5.06
N MET A 145 -23.96 -13.50 4.36
CA MET A 145 -24.51 -12.16 4.48
C MET A 145 -25.05 -11.90 5.89
N LEU A 146 -25.78 -12.87 6.47
CA LEU A 146 -26.26 -12.80 7.85
C LEU A 146 -25.11 -12.76 8.86
N ALA A 147 -24.13 -13.65 8.74
CA ALA A 147 -22.95 -13.69 9.61
C ALA A 147 -22.14 -12.39 9.55
N THR A 148 -22.03 -11.79 8.36
CA THR A 148 -21.37 -10.49 8.17
C THR A 148 -22.12 -9.39 8.89
N ALA A 149 -23.45 -9.31 8.71
CA ALA A 149 -24.29 -8.36 9.42
C ALA A 149 -24.16 -8.52 10.95
N THR A 150 -24.25 -9.75 11.45
CA THR A 150 -24.06 -10.10 12.87
C THR A 150 -22.75 -9.56 13.43
N LEU A 151 -21.61 -9.83 12.78
CA LEU A 151 -20.32 -9.39 13.29
C LEU A 151 -20.10 -7.88 13.14
N PHE A 152 -20.68 -7.24 12.12
CA PHE A 152 -20.60 -5.78 12.02
C PHE A 152 -21.22 -5.06 13.22
N MET A 153 -22.17 -5.69 13.91
CA MET A 153 -22.82 -5.13 15.09
C MET A 153 -22.00 -5.30 16.37
N THR A 154 -20.93 -6.11 16.37
CA THR A 154 -20.07 -6.26 17.56
C THR A 154 -19.04 -5.14 17.63
N THR A 155 -18.45 -4.92 18.81
CA THR A 155 -17.23 -4.10 18.87
C THR A 155 -16.11 -4.87 18.15
N PRO A 156 -15.12 -4.22 17.53
CA PRO A 156 -15.00 -2.80 17.18
C PRO A 156 -15.58 -2.44 15.82
N TYR A 157 -16.27 -3.36 15.15
CA TYR A 157 -16.73 -3.15 13.78
C TYR A 157 -17.75 -2.02 13.68
N VAL A 158 -18.48 -1.75 14.77
CA VAL A 158 -19.19 -0.49 14.98
C VAL A 158 -18.22 0.55 15.55
N GLY A 159 -18.03 1.67 14.85
CA GLY A 159 -17.38 2.85 15.43
C GLY A 159 -16.34 3.60 14.59
N TYR A 160 -15.98 3.11 13.39
CA TYR A 160 -15.06 3.87 12.52
C TYR A 160 -15.39 3.74 11.03
N LEU A 161 -15.70 4.86 10.38
CA LEU A 161 -16.19 4.88 8.99
C LEU A 161 -15.13 4.44 7.96
N ASP A 162 -13.87 4.84 8.13
CA ASP A 162 -12.76 4.39 7.28
C ASP A 162 -12.52 2.88 7.42
N ASN A 163 -12.61 2.34 8.63
CA ASN A 163 -12.38 0.94 8.91
C ASN A 163 -13.43 0.05 8.23
N ILE A 164 -14.71 0.40 8.34
CA ILE A 164 -15.76 -0.36 7.65
C ILE A 164 -15.67 -0.19 6.14
N ALA A 165 -15.32 1.01 5.65
CA ALA A 165 -15.17 1.28 4.23
C ALA A 165 -13.99 0.50 3.61
N VAL A 166 -12.86 0.38 4.30
CA VAL A 166 -11.73 -0.42 3.80
C VAL A 166 -12.07 -1.90 3.80
N LEU A 167 -12.71 -2.44 4.85
CA LEU A 167 -13.16 -3.83 4.89
C LEU A 167 -14.10 -4.18 3.73
N PHE A 168 -14.99 -3.26 3.37
CA PHE A 168 -15.84 -3.37 2.19
C PHE A 168 -15.02 -3.48 0.90
N VAL A 169 -14.06 -2.57 0.67
CA VAL A 169 -13.22 -2.60 -0.53
C VAL A 169 -12.36 -3.86 -0.59
N LEU A 170 -11.79 -4.30 0.53
CA LEU A 170 -11.03 -5.56 0.61
C LEU A 170 -11.92 -6.78 0.34
N SER A 171 -13.18 -6.76 0.78
CA SER A 171 -14.16 -7.80 0.49
C SER A 171 -14.52 -7.87 -1.00
N LEU A 172 -14.62 -6.71 -1.68
CA LEU A 172 -14.76 -6.66 -3.14
C LEU A 172 -13.53 -7.26 -3.81
N VAL A 173 -12.32 -6.90 -3.37
CA VAL A 173 -11.07 -7.44 -3.91
C VAL A 173 -11.06 -8.96 -3.89
N VAL A 174 -11.35 -9.59 -2.75
CA VAL A 174 -11.34 -11.06 -2.65
C VAL A 174 -12.41 -11.69 -3.55
N ALA A 175 -13.54 -11.02 -3.76
CA ALA A 175 -14.58 -11.45 -4.71
C ALA A 175 -14.09 -11.47 -6.17
N PHE A 176 -13.04 -10.74 -6.52
CA PHE A 176 -12.40 -10.78 -7.86
C PHE A 176 -11.09 -11.56 -7.90
N TYR A 177 -10.56 -12.01 -6.75
CA TYR A 177 -9.25 -12.64 -6.67
C TYR A 177 -9.13 -13.92 -7.52
N VAL A 178 -10.07 -14.87 -7.36
CA VAL A 178 -10.07 -16.11 -8.15
C VAL A 178 -10.38 -15.85 -9.64
N PRO A 179 -11.40 -15.06 -10.01
CA PRO A 179 -11.64 -14.69 -11.41
C PRO A 179 -10.47 -13.98 -12.08
N GLY A 180 -9.70 -13.18 -11.34
CA GLY A 180 -8.51 -12.49 -11.83
C GLY A 180 -7.43 -13.43 -12.38
N ARG A 181 -7.46 -14.72 -12.01
CA ARG A 181 -6.54 -15.72 -12.55
C ARG A 181 -6.70 -15.90 -14.05
N THR A 182 -7.93 -15.83 -14.56
CA THR A 182 -8.27 -16.14 -15.96
C THR A 182 -8.87 -14.97 -16.73
N SER A 183 -9.57 -14.04 -16.06
CA SER A 183 -10.28 -12.94 -16.70
C SER A 183 -9.54 -11.61 -16.59
N TRP A 184 -9.27 -10.98 -17.73
CA TRP A 184 -8.74 -9.62 -17.77
C TRP A 184 -9.71 -8.58 -17.20
N GLY A 185 -11.02 -8.78 -17.34
CA GLY A 185 -12.01 -7.92 -16.70
C GLY A 185 -11.83 -7.89 -15.19
N ALA A 186 -11.73 -9.06 -14.57
CA ALA A 186 -11.49 -9.19 -13.14
C ALA A 186 -10.12 -8.62 -12.71
N ARG A 187 -9.07 -8.75 -13.53
CA ARG A 187 -7.76 -8.12 -13.28
C ARG A 187 -7.85 -6.60 -13.26
N VAL A 188 -8.61 -6.01 -14.18
CA VAL A 188 -8.87 -4.56 -14.17
C VAL A 188 -9.66 -4.16 -12.92
N ALA A 189 -10.67 -4.94 -12.50
CA ALA A 189 -11.37 -4.68 -11.25
C ALA A 189 -10.41 -4.72 -10.03
N LEU A 190 -9.55 -5.73 -9.95
CA LEU A 190 -8.54 -5.84 -8.89
C LEU A 190 -7.59 -4.63 -8.86
N PHE A 191 -7.15 -4.15 -10.03
CA PHE A 191 -6.33 -2.95 -10.13
C PHE A 191 -7.07 -1.71 -9.61
N LEU A 192 -8.31 -1.47 -10.07
CA LEU A 192 -9.11 -0.31 -9.67
C LEU A 192 -9.45 -0.35 -8.17
N LEU A 193 -9.80 -1.53 -7.64
CA LEU A 193 -10.12 -1.69 -6.22
C LEU A 193 -8.86 -1.57 -5.34
N GLY A 194 -7.70 -2.03 -5.81
CA GLY A 194 -6.41 -1.80 -5.13
C GLY A 194 -6.06 -0.31 -5.06
N TRP A 195 -6.36 0.45 -6.12
CA TRP A 195 -6.20 1.90 -6.13
C TRP A 195 -7.15 2.58 -5.14
N VAL A 196 -8.44 2.23 -5.15
CA VAL A 196 -9.42 2.76 -4.19
C VAL A 196 -9.04 2.41 -2.75
N ALA A 197 -8.57 1.20 -2.48
CA ALA A 197 -8.13 0.78 -1.14
C ALA A 197 -7.02 1.68 -0.60
N ALA A 198 -6.08 2.12 -1.45
CA ALA A 198 -5.04 3.06 -1.08
C ALA A 198 -5.58 4.45 -0.73
N TYR A 199 -6.71 4.90 -1.29
CA TYR A 199 -7.34 6.18 -0.94
C TYR A 199 -8.32 6.12 0.24
N VAL A 200 -8.78 4.91 0.58
CA VAL A 200 -9.61 4.70 1.77
C VAL A 200 -8.73 4.59 3.01
N HIS A 201 -7.71 3.71 2.97
CA HIS A 201 -6.84 3.45 4.11
C HIS A 201 -5.48 2.82 3.68
N PRO A 202 -4.45 3.63 3.34
CA PRO A 202 -3.10 3.20 2.92
C PRO A 202 -2.45 2.11 3.78
N THR A 203 -2.41 2.27 5.11
CA THR A 203 -1.72 1.32 6.00
C THR A 203 -2.39 -0.05 5.99
N THR A 204 -3.72 -0.08 6.12
CA THR A 204 -4.52 -1.30 5.99
C THR A 204 -4.35 -1.96 4.63
N CYS A 205 -4.27 -1.17 3.55
CA CYS A 205 -3.99 -1.66 2.20
C CYS A 205 -2.65 -2.41 2.13
N VAL A 206 -1.60 -1.89 2.77
CA VAL A 206 -0.28 -2.55 2.86
C VAL A 206 -0.36 -3.86 3.67
N VAL A 207 -1.00 -3.86 4.84
CA VAL A 207 -1.17 -5.06 5.68
C VAL A 207 -1.92 -6.16 4.94
N PHE A 208 -2.96 -5.79 4.20
CA PHE A 208 -3.72 -6.73 3.37
C PHE A 208 -2.87 -7.27 2.21
N GLY A 209 -2.11 -6.41 1.52
CA GLY A 209 -1.15 -6.83 0.49
C GLY A 209 -0.14 -7.85 1.02
N ALA A 210 0.40 -7.63 2.22
CA ALA A 210 1.29 -8.58 2.89
C ALA A 210 0.61 -9.92 3.18
N SER A 211 -0.66 -9.91 3.57
CA SER A 211 -1.45 -11.13 3.80
C SER A 211 -1.65 -11.95 2.52
N LEU A 212 -1.91 -11.28 1.40
CA LEU A 212 -1.99 -11.92 0.08
C LEU A 212 -0.63 -12.49 -0.37
N MET A 213 0.47 -11.82 -0.06
CA MET A 213 1.81 -12.32 -0.31
C MET A 213 2.15 -13.53 0.56
N ALA A 214 1.65 -13.59 1.80
CA ALA A 214 1.78 -14.76 2.65
C ALA A 214 1.02 -15.97 2.10
N VAL A 215 -0.17 -15.77 1.49
CA VAL A 215 -0.89 -16.82 0.76
C VAL A 215 -0.05 -17.37 -0.39
N PHE A 216 0.57 -16.49 -1.18
CA PHE A 216 1.50 -16.88 -2.23
C PHE A 216 2.68 -17.70 -1.67
N GLY A 217 3.29 -17.23 -0.58
CA GLY A 217 4.36 -17.93 0.12
C GLY A 217 3.95 -19.33 0.57
N LEU A 218 2.76 -19.48 1.16
CA LEU A 218 2.21 -20.77 1.55
C LEU A 218 2.02 -21.70 0.35
N HIS A 219 1.52 -21.19 -0.78
CA HIS A 219 1.42 -21.98 -2.02
C HIS A 219 2.79 -22.40 -2.56
N VAL A 220 3.82 -21.55 -2.45
CA VAL A 220 5.21 -21.93 -2.77
C VAL A 220 5.68 -23.06 -1.85
N LEU A 221 5.47 -22.94 -0.54
CA LEU A 221 5.88 -23.94 0.46
C LEU A 221 5.17 -25.29 0.26
N THR A 222 3.85 -25.26 0.12
CA THR A 222 3.02 -26.47 -0.09
C THR A 222 3.26 -27.11 -1.47
N ALA A 223 3.64 -26.32 -2.48
CA ALA A 223 4.15 -26.81 -3.76
C ALA A 223 5.62 -27.26 -3.69
N ARG A 224 6.18 -27.42 -2.48
CA ARG A 224 7.56 -27.85 -2.22
C ARG A 224 8.61 -26.97 -2.91
N PHE A 225 8.42 -25.65 -2.84
CA PHE A 225 9.24 -24.60 -3.44
C PHE A 225 9.18 -24.52 -4.98
N ARG A 226 8.16 -25.11 -5.62
CA ARG A 226 7.92 -24.94 -7.06
C ARG A 226 7.22 -23.61 -7.34
N ILE A 227 8.01 -22.51 -7.35
CA ILE A 227 7.53 -21.14 -7.54
C ILE A 227 6.62 -21.00 -8.77
N GLY A 228 6.95 -21.66 -9.89
CA GLY A 228 6.12 -21.62 -11.09
C GLY A 228 4.68 -22.09 -10.89
N THR A 229 4.42 -23.02 -9.95
CA THR A 229 3.05 -23.48 -9.67
C THR A 229 2.25 -22.41 -8.95
N ALA A 230 2.85 -21.76 -7.95
CA ALA A 230 2.24 -20.64 -7.24
C ALA A 230 2.06 -19.42 -8.15
N LEU A 231 3.06 -19.11 -8.99
CA LEU A 231 3.01 -17.99 -9.93
C LEU A 231 1.91 -18.18 -10.97
N ASN A 232 1.73 -19.40 -11.49
CA ASN A 232 0.64 -19.71 -12.40
C ASN A 232 -0.74 -19.60 -11.73
N ARG A 233 -0.82 -19.91 -10.43
CA ARG A 233 -2.08 -19.87 -9.68
C ARG A 233 -2.46 -18.44 -9.30
N ASP A 234 -1.57 -17.69 -8.66
CA ASP A 234 -1.93 -16.43 -8.01
C ASP A 234 -1.30 -15.19 -8.67
N GLY A 235 -0.25 -15.39 -9.47
CA GLY A 235 0.52 -14.32 -10.10
C GLY A 235 -0.34 -13.27 -10.81
N PRO A 236 -1.28 -13.64 -11.71
CA PRO A 236 -2.08 -12.65 -12.42
C PRO A 236 -2.93 -11.76 -11.50
N SER A 237 -3.53 -12.34 -10.47
CA SER A 237 -4.37 -11.61 -9.51
C SER A 237 -3.53 -10.72 -8.60
N LEU A 238 -2.44 -11.28 -8.04
CA LEU A 238 -1.51 -10.58 -7.16
C LEU A 238 -0.82 -9.40 -7.87
N LEU A 239 -0.39 -9.59 -9.12
CA LEU A 239 0.21 -8.51 -9.91
C LEU A 239 -0.80 -7.40 -10.17
N SER A 240 -2.05 -7.73 -10.49
CA SER A 240 -3.07 -6.74 -10.81
C SER A 240 -3.43 -5.90 -9.58
N ILE A 241 -3.71 -6.55 -8.46
CA ILE A 241 -4.03 -5.84 -7.21
C ILE A 241 -2.82 -5.06 -6.69
N GLY A 242 -1.64 -5.68 -6.64
CA GLY A 242 -0.41 -5.04 -6.16
C GLY A 242 -0.06 -3.82 -7.00
N SER A 243 -0.22 -3.90 -8.32
CA SER A 243 -0.02 -2.74 -9.21
C SER A 243 -1.04 -1.64 -8.93
N GLY A 244 -2.30 -1.98 -8.67
CA GLY A 244 -3.33 -1.01 -8.29
C GLY A 244 -3.03 -0.29 -6.99
N MET A 245 -2.59 -1.04 -5.97
CA MET A 245 -2.21 -0.48 -4.67
C MET A 245 -0.98 0.42 -4.78
N ILE A 246 0.07 -0.05 -5.48
CA ILE A 246 1.29 0.74 -5.71
C ILE A 246 0.95 2.01 -6.49
N PHE A 247 0.11 1.90 -7.52
CA PHE A 247 -0.33 3.06 -8.30
C PHE A 247 -1.15 4.05 -7.44
N GLY A 248 -2.05 3.55 -6.59
CA GLY A 248 -2.80 4.39 -5.67
C GLY A 248 -1.93 5.11 -4.64
N LEU A 249 -0.96 4.41 -4.04
CA LEU A 249 0.00 5.01 -3.12
C LEU A 249 0.91 6.02 -3.83
N ALA A 250 1.40 5.68 -5.04
CA ALA A 250 2.24 6.59 -5.82
C ALA A 250 1.48 7.84 -6.25
N THR A 251 0.25 7.70 -6.74
CA THR A 251 -0.59 8.86 -7.09
C THR A 251 -0.94 9.68 -5.87
N TRP A 252 -1.19 9.08 -4.72
CA TRP A 252 -1.37 9.81 -3.46
C TRP A 252 -0.15 10.68 -3.11
N LEU A 253 1.05 10.11 -3.23
CA LEU A 253 2.31 10.80 -2.99
C LEU A 253 2.61 11.94 -3.98
N LEU A 254 2.04 11.89 -5.19
CA LEU A 254 2.12 12.97 -6.18
C LEU A 254 1.15 14.13 -5.90
N ALA A 255 0.39 14.08 -4.81
CA ALA A 255 -0.52 15.14 -4.35
C ALA A 255 -1.48 15.68 -5.45
N PRO A 256 -2.28 14.84 -6.13
CA PRO A 256 -3.21 15.29 -7.17
C PRO A 256 -4.20 16.34 -6.65
N TRP A 257 -4.48 16.32 -5.35
CA TRP A 257 -5.34 17.26 -4.62
C TRP A 257 -4.68 18.59 -4.26
N GLY A 258 -3.40 18.81 -4.59
CA GLY A 258 -2.67 20.05 -4.30
C GLY A 258 -1.85 20.06 -3.01
N VAL A 259 -2.09 19.13 -2.07
CA VAL A 259 -1.32 19.00 -0.82
C VAL A 259 -0.75 17.59 -0.69
N ALA A 260 0.57 17.51 -0.42
CA ALA A 260 1.23 16.27 -0.06
C ALA A 260 1.01 16.01 1.43
N GLY A 261 0.39 14.89 1.79
CA GLY A 261 0.27 14.44 3.18
C GLY A 261 1.38 13.45 3.52
N SER A 262 1.67 13.26 4.81
CA SER A 262 2.56 12.18 5.27
C SER A 262 1.79 10.88 5.49
N LEU A 263 2.40 9.73 5.17
CA LEU A 263 1.88 8.43 5.59
C LEU A 263 2.09 8.19 7.10
N ALA A 264 2.91 9.03 7.76
CA ALA A 264 3.23 8.92 9.19
C ALA A 264 2.06 9.28 10.11
N ASP A 265 1.10 10.10 9.66
CA ASP A 265 -0.13 10.42 10.41
C ASP A 265 -0.95 9.18 10.72
N ALA A 266 -0.86 8.18 9.84
CA ALA A 266 -1.48 6.89 10.02
C ALA A 266 -0.72 6.02 11.04
N ALA A 267 0.31 6.51 11.72
CA ALA A 267 1.16 5.80 12.68
C ALA A 267 1.18 6.38 14.10
N LEU A 268 0.67 7.61 14.34
CA LEU A 268 0.67 8.26 15.65
C LEU A 268 0.02 7.37 16.75
N PRO A 269 0.82 6.78 17.66
CA PRO A 269 0.28 5.97 18.74
C PRO A 269 -0.24 6.93 19.83
N PRO A 270 -1.51 6.80 20.26
CA PRO A 270 -1.97 7.49 21.46
C PRO A 270 -1.17 6.97 22.67
N PRO A 271 -0.98 7.77 23.73
CA PRO A 271 -0.19 7.41 24.90
C PRO A 271 -0.95 6.43 25.83
N TYR A 272 -1.44 5.31 25.28
CA TYR A 272 -2.17 4.30 26.06
C TYR A 272 -1.24 3.24 26.62
N THR A 273 -1.46 2.86 27.88
CA THR A 273 -0.72 1.78 28.53
C THR A 273 -1.12 0.41 27.98
N ARG A 274 -0.25 -0.58 28.20
CA ARG A 274 -0.53 -2.00 27.91
C ARG A 274 -1.85 -2.48 28.53
N ASP A 275 -2.16 -2.03 29.74
CA ASP A 275 -3.37 -2.44 30.46
C ASP A 275 -4.64 -1.95 29.77
N VAL A 276 -4.62 -0.71 29.26
CA VAL A 276 -5.73 -0.16 28.46
C VAL A 276 -5.93 -1.00 27.20
N PHE A 277 -4.85 -1.37 26.50
CA PHE A 277 -4.93 -2.24 25.33
C PHE A 277 -5.53 -3.61 25.66
N LEU A 278 -5.06 -4.28 26.71
CA LEU A 278 -5.56 -5.61 27.10
C LEU A 278 -7.03 -5.57 27.51
N LYS A 279 -7.46 -4.55 28.26
CA LYS A 279 -8.88 -4.37 28.64
C LYS A 279 -9.78 -4.19 27.41
N ARG A 280 -9.33 -3.40 26.42
CA ARG A 280 -10.05 -3.20 25.16
C ARG A 280 -10.09 -4.44 24.29
N LEU A 281 -9.00 -5.22 24.27
CA LEU A 281 -8.92 -6.49 23.56
C LEU A 281 -9.90 -7.51 24.18
N GLY A 282 -9.96 -7.61 25.50
CA GLY A 282 -10.91 -8.47 26.21
C GLY A 282 -12.37 -8.13 25.87
N GLY A 283 -12.75 -6.85 26.02
CA GLY A 283 -14.12 -6.42 25.68
C GLY A 283 -14.49 -6.62 24.21
N TRP A 284 -13.51 -6.60 23.30
CA TRP A 284 -13.72 -6.99 21.91
C TRP A 284 -14.01 -8.49 21.78
N VAL A 285 -13.15 -9.35 22.32
CA VAL A 285 -13.31 -10.81 22.24
C VAL A 285 -14.67 -11.23 22.81
N ASP A 286 -15.05 -10.67 23.96
CA ASP A 286 -16.34 -10.94 24.60
C ASP A 286 -17.51 -10.52 23.71
N SER A 287 -17.41 -9.40 22.99
CA SER A 287 -18.46 -8.94 22.08
C SER A 287 -18.70 -9.89 20.90
N LEU A 288 -17.71 -10.69 20.52
CA LEU A 288 -17.85 -11.70 19.46
C LEU A 288 -18.67 -12.91 19.91
N GLN A 289 -18.98 -13.03 21.21
CA GLN A 289 -19.69 -14.19 21.78
C GLN A 289 -18.98 -15.49 21.37
N PRO A 290 -17.74 -15.70 21.83
CA PRO A 290 -16.87 -16.77 21.34
C PRO A 290 -17.47 -18.17 21.51
N GLU A 291 -18.38 -18.35 22.47
CA GLU A 291 -19.12 -19.60 22.70
C GLU A 291 -19.99 -20.00 21.50
N ILE A 292 -20.42 -19.03 20.69
CA ILE A 292 -21.24 -19.24 19.50
C ILE A 292 -20.35 -19.15 18.25
N THR A 293 -19.56 -18.09 18.13
CA THR A 293 -18.86 -17.77 16.88
C THR A 293 -17.62 -18.64 16.66
N PHE A 294 -16.83 -18.93 17.69
CA PHE A 294 -15.58 -19.67 17.53
C PHE A 294 -15.80 -21.14 17.17
N PRO A 295 -16.79 -21.88 17.73
CA PRO A 295 -17.11 -23.22 17.27
C PRO A 295 -17.48 -23.29 15.79
N LEU A 296 -18.23 -22.31 15.27
CA LEU A 296 -18.59 -22.24 13.86
C LEU A 296 -17.37 -21.92 12.99
N ILE A 297 -16.51 -20.99 13.40
CA ILE A 297 -15.26 -20.67 12.70
C ILE A 297 -14.32 -21.89 12.69
N ALA A 298 -14.19 -22.60 13.82
CA ALA A 298 -13.42 -23.82 13.92
C ALA A 298 -13.99 -24.93 13.03
N LEU A 299 -15.32 -25.04 12.95
CA LEU A 299 -15.99 -25.96 12.02
C LEU A 299 -15.68 -25.61 10.56
N ALA A 300 -15.62 -24.33 10.21
CA ALA A 300 -15.23 -23.88 8.87
C ALA A 300 -13.79 -24.31 8.55
N ILE A 301 -12.83 -24.02 9.42
CA ILE A 301 -11.42 -24.38 9.24
C ILE A 301 -11.27 -25.91 9.18
N GLY A 302 -11.90 -26.63 10.11
CA GLY A 302 -11.90 -28.09 10.16
C GLY A 302 -12.50 -28.71 8.90
N TRP A 303 -13.57 -28.11 8.35
CA TRP A 303 -14.17 -28.52 7.09
C TRP A 303 -13.21 -28.34 5.90
N VAL A 304 -12.53 -27.21 5.81
CA VAL A 304 -11.53 -26.92 4.77
C VAL A 304 -10.41 -27.96 4.79
N ILE A 305 -9.88 -28.25 6.00
CA ILE A 305 -8.83 -29.26 6.21
C ILE A 305 -9.35 -30.67 5.84
N TYR A 306 -10.51 -31.05 6.39
CA TYR A 306 -11.12 -32.37 6.14
C TYR A 306 -11.38 -32.60 4.65
N ARG A 307 -11.89 -31.60 3.94
CA ARG A 307 -12.15 -31.67 2.50
C ARG A 307 -10.87 -31.82 1.71
N SER A 308 -9.83 -31.05 2.04
CA SER A 308 -8.54 -31.18 1.36
C SER A 308 -7.94 -32.58 1.53
N TRP A 309 -8.06 -33.15 2.74
CA TRP A 309 -7.59 -34.51 3.03
C TRP A 309 -8.44 -35.58 2.32
N LYS A 310 -9.76 -35.53 2.46
CA LYS A 310 -10.70 -36.52 1.92
C LYS A 310 -10.69 -36.54 0.39
N ASP A 311 -10.77 -35.38 -0.23
CA ASP A 311 -10.94 -35.28 -1.68
C ASP A 311 -9.59 -35.43 -2.42
N ARG A 312 -8.47 -35.56 -1.68
CA ARG A 312 -7.09 -35.59 -2.20
C ARG A 312 -6.81 -34.46 -3.21
N ARG A 313 -7.45 -33.32 -3.00
CA ARG A 313 -7.37 -32.12 -3.84
C ARG A 313 -6.94 -30.93 -2.98
N PRO A 314 -6.34 -29.90 -3.58
CA PRO A 314 -6.14 -28.62 -2.88
C PRO A 314 -7.45 -28.17 -2.23
N ALA A 315 -7.36 -27.65 -1.01
CA ALA A 315 -8.50 -27.06 -0.29
C ALA A 315 -9.27 -26.05 -1.17
N ASP A 316 -10.56 -25.87 -0.87
CA ASP A 316 -11.41 -24.88 -1.56
C ASP A 316 -10.80 -23.49 -1.40
N THR A 317 -10.75 -22.73 -2.50
CA THR A 317 -9.94 -21.50 -2.52
C THR A 317 -10.54 -20.46 -1.59
N ALA A 318 -11.88 -20.38 -1.52
CA ALA A 318 -12.57 -19.48 -0.62
C ALA A 318 -12.22 -19.78 0.85
N GLY A 319 -12.34 -21.03 1.30
CA GLY A 319 -12.00 -21.44 2.65
C GLY A 319 -10.52 -21.23 3.00
N THR A 320 -9.62 -21.53 2.06
CA THR A 320 -8.17 -21.33 2.24
C THR A 320 -7.82 -19.85 2.38
N ILE A 321 -8.33 -19.00 1.47
CA ILE A 321 -8.10 -17.56 1.52
C ILE A 321 -8.70 -16.98 2.80
N SER A 322 -9.93 -17.37 3.18
CA SER A 322 -10.55 -16.93 4.44
C SER A 322 -9.71 -17.28 5.66
N ALA A 323 -9.17 -18.51 5.75
CA ALA A 323 -8.33 -18.92 6.87
C ALA A 323 -7.00 -18.15 6.90
N MET A 324 -6.36 -17.96 5.76
CA MET A 324 -5.10 -17.19 5.67
C MET A 324 -5.30 -15.70 5.88
N TRP A 325 -6.49 -15.19 5.59
CA TRP A 325 -6.82 -13.80 5.87
C TRP A 325 -7.01 -13.54 7.38
N LEU A 326 -6.85 -14.55 8.26
CA LEU A 326 -6.67 -14.34 9.70
C LEU A 326 -5.27 -13.81 10.07
N LEU A 327 -4.28 -13.89 9.18
CA LEU A 327 -2.89 -13.50 9.48
C LEU A 327 -2.72 -12.08 10.07
N PRO A 328 -3.46 -11.04 9.62
CA PRO A 328 -3.40 -9.73 10.27
C PRO A 328 -3.68 -9.76 11.78
N LEU A 329 -4.51 -10.70 12.24
CA LEU A 329 -4.85 -10.87 13.65
C LEU A 329 -3.64 -11.25 14.51
N LEU A 330 -2.56 -11.79 13.93
CA LEU A 330 -1.31 -12.03 14.69
C LEU A 330 -0.75 -10.75 15.30
N GLY A 331 -1.05 -9.58 14.71
CA GLY A 331 -0.72 -8.28 15.28
C GLY A 331 -1.28 -8.04 16.68
N MET A 332 -2.33 -8.76 17.10
CA MET A 332 -2.88 -8.68 18.45
C MET A 332 -1.88 -9.12 19.53
N PHE A 333 -0.85 -9.89 19.17
CA PHE A 333 0.12 -10.46 20.11
C PHE A 333 1.38 -9.63 20.28
N GLY A 334 1.54 -8.49 19.62
CA GLY A 334 2.79 -7.74 19.73
C GLY A 334 3.02 -7.10 21.11
N TRP A 335 2.04 -7.10 22.02
CA TRP A 335 2.26 -6.82 23.45
C TRP A 335 3.24 -7.81 24.10
N ILE A 336 3.37 -9.03 23.56
CA ILE A 336 4.37 -10.02 24.00
C ILE A 336 5.79 -9.49 23.74
N ALA A 337 5.96 -8.68 22.69
CA ALA A 337 7.22 -8.02 22.34
C ALA A 337 7.37 -6.61 22.95
N GLY A 338 6.52 -6.23 23.92
CA GLY A 338 6.56 -4.92 24.56
C GLY A 338 5.93 -3.77 23.75
N ALA A 339 5.37 -4.04 22.58
CA ALA A 339 4.72 -3.02 21.76
C ALA A 339 3.36 -2.60 22.35
N ALA A 340 3.16 -1.30 22.54
CA ALA A 340 1.85 -0.71 22.82
C ALA A 340 1.27 -0.17 21.50
N TYR A 341 0.27 -0.85 20.93
CA TYR A 341 -0.29 -0.43 19.64
C TYR A 341 -1.42 0.58 19.78
N PRO A 342 -1.53 1.53 18.84
CA PRO A 342 -2.80 2.19 18.57
C PRO A 342 -3.86 1.13 18.21
N TYR A 343 -4.89 1.10 19.05
CA TYR A 343 -6.21 0.46 18.92
C TYR A 343 -6.60 -0.12 17.53
N TYR A 344 -7.07 -1.38 17.50
CA TYR A 344 -7.77 -2.10 16.42
C TYR A 344 -7.19 -2.17 15.00
N ARG A 345 -6.00 -1.63 14.71
CA ARG A 345 -5.46 -1.63 13.33
C ARG A 345 -5.33 -3.01 12.68
N PHE A 346 -5.07 -4.05 13.47
CA PHE A 346 -5.01 -5.43 12.99
C PHE A 346 -6.38 -5.96 12.51
N MET A 347 -7.49 -5.44 13.07
CA MET A 347 -8.86 -5.84 12.71
C MET A 347 -9.29 -5.27 11.36
N ASN A 348 -8.88 -4.04 11.07
CA ASN A 348 -9.31 -3.32 9.87
C ASN A 348 -8.74 -3.91 8.59
N ALA A 349 -7.73 -4.78 8.71
CA ALA A 349 -7.10 -5.47 7.61
C ALA A 349 -7.73 -6.83 7.27
N THR A 350 -8.82 -7.24 7.97
CA THR A 350 -9.43 -8.55 7.73
C THR A 350 -10.94 -8.65 7.93
N SER A 351 -11.61 -9.27 6.95
CA SER A 351 -13.00 -9.75 7.07
C SER A 351 -13.07 -11.28 7.18
N ALA A 352 -11.97 -11.93 7.56
CA ALA A 352 -11.85 -13.39 7.65
C ALA A 352 -12.89 -13.99 8.60
N LEU A 353 -13.10 -13.39 9.77
CA LEU A 353 -14.05 -13.88 10.77
C LEU A 353 -15.48 -13.93 10.20
N MET A 354 -15.88 -12.93 9.40
CA MET A 354 -17.18 -12.87 8.74
C MET A 354 -17.36 -13.99 7.71
N ALA A 355 -16.35 -14.19 6.84
CA ALA A 355 -16.37 -15.24 5.84
C ALA A 355 -16.38 -16.64 6.47
N LEU A 356 -15.51 -16.89 7.47
CA LEU A 356 -15.41 -18.18 8.16
C LEU A 356 -16.65 -18.50 8.98
N LEU A 357 -17.24 -17.51 9.67
CA LEU A 357 -18.49 -17.71 10.40
C LEU A 357 -19.62 -18.12 9.45
N GLY A 358 -19.72 -17.46 8.29
CA GLY A 358 -20.69 -17.82 7.24
C GLY A 358 -20.49 -19.23 6.69
N ILE A 359 -19.24 -19.60 6.38
CA ILE A 359 -18.89 -20.97 5.92
C ILE A 359 -19.23 -22.00 7.00
N GLY A 360 -18.88 -21.72 8.27
CA GLY A 360 -19.13 -22.60 9.40
C GLY A 360 -20.61 -22.83 9.66
N ALA A 361 -21.40 -21.75 9.68
CA ALA A 361 -22.86 -21.81 9.77
C ALA A 361 -23.44 -22.62 8.61
N TRP A 362 -22.97 -22.41 7.38
CA TRP A 362 -23.40 -23.21 6.24
C TRP A 362 -23.04 -24.70 6.37
N VAL A 363 -21.82 -25.05 6.80
CA VAL A 363 -21.42 -26.45 7.01
C VAL A 363 -22.36 -27.12 8.01
N ALA A 364 -22.65 -26.47 9.13
CA ALA A 364 -23.55 -26.99 10.16
C ALA A 364 -24.99 -27.15 9.64
N VAL A 365 -25.55 -26.10 9.04
CA VAL A 365 -26.93 -26.11 8.51
C VAL A 365 -27.07 -27.13 7.36
N ALA A 366 -26.14 -27.14 6.40
CA ALA A 366 -26.17 -28.06 5.27
C ALA A 366 -26.04 -29.53 5.72
N TRP A 367 -25.29 -29.80 6.79
CA TRP A 367 -25.20 -31.13 7.38
C TRP A 367 -26.52 -31.55 8.06
N LEU A 368 -27.17 -30.64 8.79
CA LEU A 368 -28.46 -30.90 9.43
C LEU A 368 -29.57 -31.13 8.40
N LEU A 369 -29.64 -30.32 7.35
CA LEU A 369 -30.67 -30.42 6.31
C LEU A 369 -30.63 -31.73 5.51
N ARG A 370 -29.55 -32.52 5.61
CA ARG A 370 -29.44 -33.86 4.99
C ARG A 370 -30.13 -34.98 5.78
N ARG A 371 -30.57 -34.72 7.01
CA ARG A 371 -31.22 -35.73 7.88
C ARG A 371 -32.64 -36.04 7.41
N GLN A 372 -33.03 -37.31 7.48
CA GLN A 372 -34.36 -37.82 7.07
C GLN A 372 -35.09 -38.49 8.24
N GLY A 373 -36.39 -38.78 8.09
CA GLY A 373 -37.21 -39.44 9.11
C GLY A 373 -37.41 -38.59 10.38
N SER A 374 -37.51 -39.23 11.55
CA SER A 374 -37.67 -38.57 12.85
C SER A 374 -36.51 -37.62 13.21
N ALA A 375 -35.31 -37.89 12.70
CA ALA A 375 -34.14 -37.02 12.86
C ALA A 375 -34.27 -35.66 12.13
N LYS A 376 -35.21 -35.52 11.18
CA LYS A 376 -35.46 -34.26 10.45
C LYS A 376 -35.98 -33.17 11.38
N VAL A 377 -36.81 -33.52 12.37
CA VAL A 377 -37.34 -32.55 13.35
C VAL A 377 -36.21 -32.00 14.21
N VAL A 378 -35.36 -32.88 14.75
CA VAL A 378 -34.17 -32.50 15.53
C VAL A 378 -33.21 -31.66 14.68
N ALA A 379 -33.06 -32.00 13.39
CA ALA A 379 -32.23 -31.23 12.47
C ALA A 379 -32.75 -29.79 12.28
N TRP A 380 -34.05 -29.60 12.10
CA TRP A 380 -34.65 -28.25 12.00
C TRP A 380 -34.50 -27.46 13.30
N ILE A 381 -34.63 -28.08 14.46
CA ILE A 381 -34.33 -27.45 15.76
C ILE A 381 -32.88 -26.96 15.78
N GLY A 382 -31.93 -27.79 15.31
CA GLY A 382 -30.53 -27.38 15.18
C GLY A 382 -30.31 -26.21 14.22
N VAL A 383 -31.00 -26.19 13.07
CA VAL A 383 -30.92 -25.07 12.11
C VAL A 383 -31.44 -23.78 12.75
N VAL A 384 -32.58 -23.85 13.42
CA VAL A 384 -33.15 -22.70 14.15
C VAL A 384 -32.20 -22.25 15.25
N ALA A 385 -31.58 -23.16 16.00
CA ALA A 385 -30.62 -22.81 17.04
C ALA A 385 -29.39 -22.08 16.49
N ILE A 386 -28.86 -22.48 15.32
CA ILE A 386 -27.73 -21.79 14.68
C ILE A 386 -28.12 -20.37 14.26
N VAL A 387 -29.26 -20.22 13.58
CA VAL A 387 -29.75 -18.90 13.13
C VAL A 387 -30.10 -18.00 14.32
N ALA A 388 -30.75 -18.55 15.35
CA ALA A 388 -31.05 -17.87 16.60
C ALA A 388 -29.78 -17.48 17.35
N GLY A 389 -28.73 -18.32 17.32
CA GLY A 389 -27.41 -17.99 17.85
C GLY A 389 -26.80 -16.77 17.17
N LEU A 390 -26.81 -16.70 15.83
CA LEU A 390 -26.36 -15.50 15.10
C LEU A 390 -27.22 -14.27 15.41
N GLY A 391 -28.53 -14.45 15.58
CA GLY A 391 -29.44 -13.40 16.04
C GLY A 391 -29.14 -12.92 17.47
N PHE A 392 -28.78 -13.82 18.38
CA PHE A 392 -28.38 -13.49 19.73
C PHE A 392 -27.07 -12.67 19.74
N VAL A 393 -26.07 -13.08 18.95
CA VAL A 393 -24.83 -12.29 18.78
C VAL A 393 -25.12 -10.89 18.24
N TRP A 394 -26.03 -10.79 17.25
CA TRP A 394 -26.47 -9.48 16.75
C TRP A 394 -27.10 -8.62 17.84
N VAL A 395 -28.04 -9.17 18.63
CA VAL A 395 -28.71 -8.43 19.70
C VAL A 395 -27.72 -7.99 20.77
N LYS A 396 -26.82 -8.89 21.22
CA LYS A 396 -25.77 -8.56 22.17
C LYS A 396 -24.80 -7.50 21.64
N GLY A 397 -24.43 -7.60 20.37
CA GLY A 397 -23.64 -6.57 19.70
C GLY A 397 -24.37 -5.22 19.68
N ARG A 398 -25.66 -5.23 19.34
CA ARG A 398 -26.51 -4.03 19.28
C ARG A 398 -26.60 -3.34 20.63
N ASP A 399 -26.79 -4.11 21.70
CA ASP A 399 -26.84 -3.63 23.08
C ASP A 399 -25.47 -3.09 23.52
N ALA A 400 -24.39 -3.82 23.23
CA ALA A 400 -23.03 -3.43 23.60
C ALA A 400 -22.57 -2.16 22.87
N ALA A 401 -22.95 -2.00 21.61
CA ALA A 401 -22.70 -0.81 20.80
C ALA A 401 -23.68 0.33 21.10
N ARG A 402 -24.71 0.09 21.92
CA ARG A 402 -25.85 1.01 22.15
C ARG A 402 -26.36 1.61 20.85
N TRP A 403 -26.64 0.73 19.88
CA TRP A 403 -26.93 1.15 18.51
C TRP A 403 -28.26 1.89 18.41
N ALA A 404 -28.17 3.13 17.92
CA ALA A 404 -29.31 4.05 17.80
C ALA A 404 -30.05 4.27 19.14
N ASP A 405 -29.28 4.31 20.23
CA ASP A 405 -29.74 4.74 21.55
C ASP A 405 -29.69 6.28 21.60
N PRO A 406 -30.78 6.98 21.99
CA PRO A 406 -30.78 8.44 22.14
C PRO A 406 -29.67 8.97 23.03
N SER A 407 -29.22 8.19 24.02
CA SER A 407 -28.13 8.53 24.94
C SER A 407 -26.73 8.22 24.41
N ASN A 408 -26.61 7.59 23.24
CA ASN A 408 -25.33 7.23 22.61
C ASN A 408 -25.31 7.64 21.14
N GLN A 409 -25.08 8.94 20.93
CA GLN A 409 -25.01 9.57 19.62
C GLN A 409 -23.65 10.24 19.44
N TRP A 410 -23.15 10.29 18.20
CA TRP A 410 -21.93 11.06 17.92
C TRP A 410 -22.16 12.56 18.07
N ILE A 411 -23.40 13.00 17.83
CA ILE A 411 -23.88 14.35 18.07
C ILE A 411 -25.37 14.31 18.44
N ASP A 412 -25.67 14.69 19.67
CA ASP A 412 -27.04 14.72 20.21
C ASP A 412 -27.80 15.97 19.75
N GLN A 413 -29.11 16.02 20.05
CA GLN A 413 -29.96 17.14 19.64
C GLN A 413 -29.53 18.47 20.27
N PRO A 414 -29.27 18.57 21.60
CA PRO A 414 -28.86 19.82 22.22
C PRO A 414 -27.56 20.38 21.62
N THR A 415 -26.61 19.51 21.27
CA THR A 415 -25.39 19.97 20.59
C THR A 415 -25.69 20.49 19.19
N ARG A 416 -26.61 19.87 18.43
CA ARG A 416 -26.97 20.36 17.09
C ARG A 416 -27.68 21.70 17.13
N THR A 417 -28.60 21.90 18.07
CA THR A 417 -29.29 23.19 18.24
C THR A 417 -28.30 24.26 18.67
N ALA A 418 -27.41 23.95 19.62
CA ALA A 418 -26.32 24.83 20.03
C ALA A 418 -25.39 25.20 18.86
N LEU A 419 -24.98 24.22 18.06
CA LEU A 419 -24.10 24.47 16.92
C LEU A 419 -24.79 25.21 15.78
N ALA A 420 -26.12 25.07 15.61
CA ALA A 420 -26.90 25.90 14.69
C ALA A 420 -26.91 27.38 15.13
N ALA A 421 -27.05 27.63 16.44
CA ALA A 421 -26.91 28.98 17.00
C ALA A 421 -25.49 29.55 16.78
N ALA A 422 -24.45 28.76 17.07
CA ALA A 422 -23.06 29.15 16.84
C ALA A 422 -22.81 29.50 15.36
N ARG A 423 -23.35 28.68 14.45
CA ARG A 423 -23.28 28.90 13.01
C ARG A 423 -23.89 30.24 12.61
N ALA A 424 -25.10 30.54 13.08
CA ALA A 424 -25.79 31.78 12.77
C ALA A 424 -24.98 33.00 13.26
N VAL A 425 -24.38 32.94 14.45
CA VAL A 425 -23.48 34.01 14.92
C VAL A 425 -22.29 34.18 13.96
N VAL A 426 -21.64 33.08 13.58
CA VAL A 426 -20.46 33.13 12.70
C VAL A 426 -20.78 33.68 11.30
N GLU A 427 -21.97 33.38 10.77
CA GLU A 427 -22.42 33.89 9.46
C GLU A 427 -22.78 35.38 9.47
N HIS A 428 -23.05 35.97 10.65
CA HIS A 428 -23.40 37.39 10.80
C HIS A 428 -22.25 38.25 11.36
N GLU A 429 -21.08 37.67 11.61
CA GLU A 429 -19.91 38.36 12.15
C GLU A 429 -18.74 38.39 11.15
N PRO A 430 -17.88 39.42 11.19
CA PRO A 430 -16.74 39.57 10.28
C PRO A 430 -15.82 38.33 10.18
N GLU A 431 -15.28 38.09 8.99
CA GLU A 431 -14.45 36.93 8.66
C GLU A 431 -13.03 36.97 9.29
N ASP A 432 -12.57 38.12 9.77
CA ASP A 432 -11.24 38.32 10.39
C ASP A 432 -11.16 37.87 11.85
N ARG A 433 -12.29 37.48 12.45
CA ARG A 433 -12.39 37.09 13.86
C ARG A 433 -12.13 35.59 14.05
N PRO A 434 -11.19 35.19 14.93
CA PRO A 434 -11.01 33.79 15.31
C PRO A 434 -12.26 33.25 16.02
N ILE A 435 -12.57 31.98 15.80
CA ILE A 435 -13.68 31.28 16.46
C ILE A 435 -13.09 30.31 17.48
N VAL A 436 -13.45 30.44 18.75
CA VAL A 436 -12.92 29.63 19.84
C VAL A 436 -14.05 28.85 20.50
N PHE A 437 -13.93 27.52 20.57
CA PHE A 437 -14.79 26.69 21.41
C PHE A 437 -14.07 26.35 22.72
N LEU A 438 -14.67 26.69 23.85
CA LEU A 438 -14.18 26.27 25.16
C LEU A 438 -14.62 24.84 25.43
N LEU A 439 -13.65 23.95 25.66
CA LEU A 439 -13.86 22.54 25.93
C LEU A 439 -13.15 22.17 27.24
N ASN A 440 -13.78 21.41 28.12
CA ASN A 440 -13.15 20.86 29.32
C ASN A 440 -13.74 19.49 29.64
N PHE A 441 -12.89 18.53 30.04
CA PHE A 441 -13.33 17.17 30.35
C PHE A 441 -12.78 16.63 31.67
N GLY A 442 -12.36 17.53 32.57
CA GLY A 442 -11.83 17.16 33.88
C GLY A 442 -10.48 16.45 33.82
N ASP A 443 -9.92 16.18 34.99
CA ASP A 443 -8.55 15.75 35.18
C ASP A 443 -8.34 14.24 34.86
N THR A 444 -8.31 13.89 33.58
CA THR A 444 -8.28 12.48 33.14
C THR A 444 -7.39 12.21 31.92
N TYR A 445 -6.76 11.03 31.89
CA TYR A 445 -6.00 10.52 30.73
C TYR A 445 -6.83 10.45 29.43
N GLN A 446 -8.17 10.45 29.51
CA GLN A 446 -9.04 10.43 28.32
C GLN A 446 -9.07 11.78 27.57
N SER A 447 -8.42 12.81 28.10
CA SER A 447 -8.35 14.16 27.52
C SER A 447 -7.91 14.19 26.07
N TYR A 448 -6.96 13.34 25.65
CA TYR A 448 -6.57 13.23 24.24
C TYR A 448 -7.74 12.82 23.34
N GLY A 449 -8.53 11.83 23.76
CA GLY A 449 -9.65 11.32 22.97
C GLY A 449 -10.84 12.28 22.94
N TRP A 450 -11.14 12.92 24.07
CA TRP A 450 -12.27 13.83 24.19
C TRP A 450 -12.02 15.18 23.53
N SER A 451 -10.84 15.77 23.71
CA SER A 451 -10.44 16.98 22.96
C SER A 451 -10.49 16.75 21.45
N LYS A 452 -10.04 15.57 20.98
CA LYS A 452 -10.18 15.17 19.58
C LYS A 452 -11.64 15.08 19.14
N THR A 453 -12.47 14.40 19.92
CA THR A 453 -13.88 14.17 19.55
C THR A 453 -14.63 15.49 19.47
N PHE A 454 -14.61 16.30 20.52
CA PHE A 454 -15.39 17.53 20.59
C PHE A 454 -14.89 18.62 19.65
N THR A 455 -13.59 18.71 19.38
CA THR A 455 -13.08 19.62 18.35
C THR A 455 -13.52 19.22 16.95
N ASN A 456 -13.64 17.92 16.64
CA ASN A 456 -14.23 17.51 15.38
C ASN A 456 -15.72 17.86 15.33
N VAL A 457 -16.45 17.66 16.43
CA VAL A 457 -17.89 17.96 16.51
C VAL A 457 -18.15 19.47 16.36
N SER A 458 -17.41 20.33 17.06
CA SER A 458 -17.57 21.79 16.94
C SER A 458 -17.40 22.28 15.50
N ARG A 459 -16.38 21.79 14.79
CA ARG A 459 -16.14 22.10 13.38
C ARG A 459 -17.24 21.67 12.44
N THR A 460 -18.02 20.63 12.77
CA THR A 460 -19.15 20.21 11.92
C THR A 460 -20.30 21.20 11.93
N GLY A 461 -20.41 22.02 12.98
CA GLY A 461 -21.41 23.07 13.11
C GLY A 461 -21.08 24.32 12.30
N LEU A 462 -19.81 24.52 11.93
CA LEU A 462 -19.36 25.75 11.29
C LEU A 462 -19.57 25.74 9.77
N PRO A 463 -19.73 26.93 9.16
CA PRO A 463 -19.53 27.11 7.73
C PRO A 463 -18.15 26.62 7.30
N GLY A 464 -18.02 26.08 6.08
CA GLY A 464 -16.80 25.39 5.65
C GLY A 464 -15.56 26.30 5.60
N ASP A 465 -15.74 27.56 5.23
CA ASP A 465 -14.74 28.63 5.23
C ASP A 465 -14.30 29.02 6.66
N ALA A 466 -15.24 29.00 7.60
CA ALA A 466 -15.00 29.33 9.01
C ALA A 466 -14.19 28.27 9.77
N VAL A 467 -14.10 27.04 9.24
CA VAL A 467 -13.31 25.97 9.86
C VAL A 467 -11.82 26.34 10.01
N LYS A 468 -11.25 27.07 9.03
CA LYS A 468 -9.83 27.48 9.05
C LYS A 468 -9.50 28.44 10.18
N ARG A 469 -10.44 29.35 10.49
CA ARG A 469 -10.33 30.33 11.58
C ARG A 469 -10.88 29.80 12.91
N SER A 470 -11.14 28.49 13.02
CA SER A 470 -11.70 27.88 14.22
C SER A 470 -10.68 27.06 15.02
N MET A 471 -10.67 27.27 16.33
CA MET A 471 -9.86 26.51 17.27
C MET A 471 -10.64 26.15 18.53
N SER A 472 -10.18 25.13 19.24
CA SER A 472 -10.64 24.81 20.58
C SER A 472 -9.64 25.29 21.62
N TYR A 473 -10.12 25.84 22.73
CA TYR A 473 -9.32 25.98 23.93
C TYR A 473 -9.70 24.88 24.91
N PHE A 474 -8.72 24.07 25.31
CA PHE A 474 -8.94 22.92 26.20
C PHE A 474 -8.60 23.29 27.65
N GLY A 475 -9.60 23.74 28.42
CA GLY A 475 -9.41 24.19 29.79
C GLY A 475 -10.55 25.03 30.37
N ASP A 476 -10.28 25.61 31.52
CA ASP A 476 -11.22 26.43 32.30
C ASP A 476 -11.38 27.84 31.70
N VAL A 477 -12.59 28.41 31.74
CA VAL A 477 -12.90 29.76 31.24
C VAL A 477 -11.98 30.81 31.87
N ASN A 478 -11.76 30.75 33.19
CA ASN A 478 -10.90 31.72 33.88
C ASN A 478 -9.42 31.64 33.45
N ALA A 479 -8.95 30.46 33.05
CA ALA A 479 -7.59 30.29 32.53
C ALA A 479 -7.49 30.84 31.10
N PHE A 480 -8.53 30.62 30.29
CA PHE A 480 -8.65 31.23 28.96
C PHE A 480 -8.63 32.76 29.01
N LEU A 481 -9.44 33.38 29.88
CA LEU A 481 -9.48 34.83 30.04
C LEU A 481 -8.14 35.40 30.54
N ALA A 482 -7.38 34.62 31.32
CA ALA A 482 -6.04 34.96 31.77
C ALA A 482 -4.92 34.60 30.75
N ASP A 483 -5.28 34.17 29.54
CA ASP A 483 -4.38 33.74 28.46
C ASP A 483 -3.28 32.76 28.89
N ARG A 484 -3.66 31.76 29.69
CA ARG A 484 -2.75 30.72 30.19
C ARG A 484 -3.38 29.34 30.09
N PRO A 485 -2.60 28.27 29.84
CA PRO A 485 -3.15 26.91 29.85
C PRO A 485 -3.66 26.54 31.25
N THR A 486 -4.75 25.78 31.30
CA THR A 486 -5.21 25.12 32.52
C THR A 486 -4.23 24.01 32.91
N VAL A 487 -3.85 23.96 34.19
CA VAL A 487 -2.94 22.94 34.74
C VAL A 487 -3.65 22.20 35.88
N LEU A 488 -3.83 20.89 35.71
CA LEU A 488 -4.41 19.95 36.68
C LEU A 488 -3.36 18.87 37.05
N THR A 489 -3.77 17.72 37.58
CA THR A 489 -2.85 16.66 38.05
C THR A 489 -2.43 15.66 36.96
N ASP A 490 -3.25 15.41 35.94
CA ASP A 490 -2.97 14.45 34.87
C ASP A 490 -2.06 15.05 33.79
N ASP A 491 -0.98 14.34 33.48
CA ASP A 491 0.00 14.79 32.48
C ASP A 491 -0.57 14.87 31.07
N THR A 492 -1.50 13.98 30.70
CA THR A 492 -2.14 14.00 29.37
C THR A 492 -3.04 15.22 29.25
N TYR A 493 -3.83 15.52 30.28
CA TYR A 493 -4.63 16.75 30.33
C TYR A 493 -3.74 18.00 30.15
N ASN A 494 -2.67 18.09 30.95
CA ASN A 494 -1.74 19.22 30.92
C ASN A 494 -1.05 19.37 29.56
N GLN A 495 -0.69 18.27 28.92
CA GLN A 495 -0.13 18.26 27.57
C GLN A 495 -1.13 18.78 26.53
N MET A 496 -2.39 18.32 26.60
CA MET A 496 -3.44 18.77 25.67
C MET A 496 -3.74 20.26 25.86
N SER A 497 -3.95 20.70 27.10
CA SER A 497 -4.20 22.09 27.46
C SER A 497 -3.12 23.04 26.90
N ARG A 498 -1.84 22.71 27.13
CA ARG A 498 -0.70 23.48 26.57
C ARG A 498 -0.64 23.44 25.04
N GLY A 499 -0.95 22.28 24.44
CA GLY A 499 -0.96 22.12 22.98
C GLY A 499 -2.01 23.01 22.32
N PHE A 500 -3.26 22.95 22.78
CA PHE A 500 -4.35 23.78 22.27
C PHE A 500 -4.13 25.28 22.55
N HIS A 501 -3.58 25.65 23.71
CA HIS A 501 -3.25 27.06 24.01
C HIS A 501 -2.18 27.62 23.05
N ARG A 502 -1.13 26.84 22.75
CA ARG A 502 -0.08 27.25 21.80
C ARG A 502 -0.66 27.49 20.41
N GLU A 503 -1.46 26.56 19.91
CA GLU A 503 -2.03 26.72 18.57
C GLU A 503 -3.08 27.82 18.49
N LEU A 504 -3.86 28.03 19.56
CA LEU A 504 -4.74 29.20 19.65
C LEU A 504 -3.92 30.50 19.56
N SER A 505 -2.76 30.55 20.22
CA SER A 505 -1.85 31.70 20.15
C SER A 505 -1.30 31.92 18.74
N GLU A 506 -1.06 30.84 17.98
CA GLU A 506 -0.65 30.90 16.58
C GLU A 506 -1.79 31.38 15.68
N LEU A 507 -3.01 30.87 15.86
CA LEU A 507 -4.20 31.28 15.11
C LEU A 507 -4.50 32.78 15.30
N ARG A 508 -4.35 33.30 16.53
CA ARG A 508 -4.53 34.73 16.84
C ARG A 508 -3.48 35.64 16.18
N ARG A 509 -2.37 35.10 15.70
CA ARG A 509 -1.40 35.87 14.88
C ARG A 509 -1.83 35.97 13.42
N GLU A 510 -2.57 34.98 12.93
CA GLU A 510 -3.10 34.96 11.55
C GLU A 510 -4.40 35.78 11.45
N TYR A 511 -5.32 35.59 12.39
CA TYR A 511 -6.60 36.29 12.48
C TYR A 511 -6.58 37.28 13.64
N THR A 512 -6.45 38.57 13.32
CA THR A 512 -6.15 39.63 14.31
C THR A 512 -7.38 40.26 14.95
N GLY A 513 -8.59 39.94 14.47
CA GLY A 513 -9.84 40.41 15.07
C GLY A 513 -10.07 39.82 16.48
N PRO A 514 -10.91 40.45 17.31
CA PRO A 514 -11.26 39.92 18.63
C PRO A 514 -12.01 38.58 18.49
N PRO A 515 -11.63 37.51 19.21
CA PRO A 515 -12.21 36.19 19.03
C PRO A 515 -13.67 36.11 19.50
N ILE A 516 -14.46 35.29 18.81
CA ILE A 516 -15.80 34.87 19.22
C ILE A 516 -15.67 33.58 20.00
N VAL A 517 -16.10 33.56 21.26
CA VAL A 517 -15.83 32.46 22.19
C VAL A 517 -17.12 31.77 22.57
N PHE A 518 -17.32 30.54 22.10
CA PHE A 518 -18.48 29.72 22.39
C PHE A 518 -18.23 28.80 23.58
N LEU A 519 -19.19 28.81 24.50
CA LEU A 519 -19.29 27.87 25.60
C LEU A 519 -20.51 26.97 25.36
N VAL A 520 -20.29 25.72 25.01
CA VAL A 520 -21.34 24.72 24.74
C VAL A 520 -21.40 23.72 25.90
N ARG A 521 -22.59 23.51 26.47
CA ARG A 521 -22.79 22.67 27.68
C ARG A 521 -22.22 21.27 27.50
N GLN A 522 -22.54 20.60 26.38
CA GLN A 522 -22.13 19.21 26.13
C GLN A 522 -20.61 19.02 26.07
N PHE A 523 -19.85 20.07 25.74
CA PHE A 523 -18.39 20.03 25.69
C PHE A 523 -17.73 20.28 27.05
N ASN A 524 -18.54 20.56 28.07
CA ASN A 524 -18.13 21.00 29.40
C ASN A 524 -18.90 20.29 30.52
N THR A 525 -19.61 19.20 30.23
CA THR A 525 -20.45 18.49 31.20
C THR A 525 -19.65 17.99 32.40
N ASN A 526 -20.17 18.22 33.61
CA ASN A 526 -19.52 17.94 34.89
C ASN A 526 -18.20 18.69 35.09
N THR A 527 -18.10 19.93 34.62
CA THR A 527 -16.90 20.78 34.81
C THR A 527 -17.26 22.16 35.34
N VAL A 528 -16.24 22.89 35.81
CA VAL A 528 -16.38 24.30 36.25
C VAL A 528 -16.93 25.22 35.16
N ASN A 529 -16.78 24.84 33.89
CA ASN A 529 -17.31 25.61 32.76
C ASN A 529 -18.83 25.43 32.60
N GLU A 530 -19.39 24.27 32.97
CA GLU A 530 -20.84 24.07 33.04
C GLU A 530 -21.45 24.88 34.20
N GLU A 531 -20.83 24.84 35.37
CA GLU A 531 -21.24 25.66 36.52
C GLU A 531 -21.20 27.16 36.17
N TYR A 532 -20.20 27.58 35.39
CA TYR A 532 -20.09 28.94 34.89
C TYR A 532 -21.23 29.30 33.92
N LEU A 533 -21.59 28.40 33.01
CA LEU A 533 -22.74 28.58 32.11
C LEU A 533 -24.04 28.76 32.89
N ASP A 534 -24.23 27.97 33.97
CA ASP A 534 -25.42 28.02 34.83
C ASP A 534 -25.48 29.23 35.77
N SER A 535 -24.34 29.89 36.01
CA SER A 535 -24.24 31.02 36.93
C SER A 535 -24.96 32.29 36.45
N GLY A 536 -25.25 32.39 35.15
CA GLY A 536 -25.80 33.61 34.55
C GLY A 536 -24.86 34.82 34.64
N ALA A 537 -23.55 34.58 34.64
CA ALA A 537 -22.53 35.63 34.72
C ALA A 537 -22.77 36.74 33.67
N SER A 538 -22.53 38.00 34.04
CA SER A 538 -22.70 39.15 33.15
C SER A 538 -21.77 39.14 31.94
N THR A 539 -20.73 38.32 31.98
CA THR A 539 -19.76 38.03 30.91
C THR A 539 -20.26 36.94 29.95
N LEU A 540 -21.51 36.49 30.06
CA LEU A 540 -22.14 35.52 29.17
C LEU A 540 -23.33 36.13 28.44
N VAL A 541 -23.35 35.94 27.13
CA VAL A 541 -24.52 36.22 26.28
C VAL A 541 -25.17 34.88 25.93
N PRO A 542 -26.29 34.49 26.57
CA PRO A 542 -26.95 33.23 26.26
C PRO A 542 -27.61 33.29 24.88
N LEU A 543 -27.23 32.32 24.04
CA LEU A 543 -27.85 32.10 22.75
C LEU A 543 -28.99 31.08 22.85
N GLY A 544 -28.90 30.16 23.82
CA GLY A 544 -29.85 29.07 24.05
C GLY A 544 -29.69 28.43 25.44
N SER A 545 -30.34 27.28 25.68
CA SER A 545 -30.19 26.54 26.96
C SER A 545 -28.82 25.89 27.14
N ASP A 546 -28.17 25.57 26.03
CA ASP A 546 -26.95 24.75 25.98
C ASP A 546 -25.76 25.48 25.36
N ILE A 547 -25.90 26.79 25.09
CA ILE A 547 -24.84 27.60 24.49
C ILE A 547 -24.90 29.07 24.90
N ALA A 548 -23.72 29.63 25.18
CA ALA A 548 -23.52 31.06 25.37
C ALA A 548 -22.24 31.53 24.67
N VAL A 549 -22.16 32.83 24.40
CA VAL A 549 -20.92 33.52 24.00
C VAL A 549 -20.29 34.15 25.23
N VAL A 550 -18.99 33.90 25.44
CA VAL A 550 -18.20 34.56 26.49
C VAL A 550 -17.74 35.92 26.00
N THR A 551 -18.01 36.95 26.79
CA THR A 551 -17.67 38.35 26.50
C THR A 551 -16.80 38.93 27.61
N ASP A 552 -15.71 39.57 27.24
CA ASP A 552 -14.77 40.26 28.14
C ASP A 552 -13.92 41.26 27.33
N GLU A 553 -13.05 42.03 27.98
CA GLU A 553 -12.10 42.92 27.32
C GLU A 553 -11.22 42.14 26.32
N GLY A 554 -11.30 42.52 25.04
CA GLY A 554 -10.57 41.84 23.95
C GLY A 554 -11.30 40.66 23.30
N LEU A 555 -12.54 40.34 23.72
CA LEU A 555 -13.42 39.35 23.06
C LEU A 555 -14.53 40.04 22.26
N THR A 556 -15.10 39.32 21.30
CA THR A 556 -16.26 39.80 20.54
C THR A 556 -17.55 39.62 21.34
N THR A 557 -18.28 40.71 21.52
CA THR A 557 -19.72 40.67 21.82
C THR A 557 -20.51 40.63 20.50
N PRO A 558 -21.29 39.57 20.23
CA PRO A 558 -22.07 39.48 19.00
C PRO A 558 -23.09 40.62 18.87
N SER A 559 -23.38 41.02 17.63
CA SER A 559 -24.44 42.00 17.36
C SER A 559 -25.83 41.48 17.77
N GLU A 560 -26.77 42.38 18.08
CA GLU A 560 -28.16 42.02 18.38
C GLU A 560 -28.82 41.23 17.23
N GLU A 561 -28.45 41.55 15.99
CA GLU A 561 -28.89 40.82 14.79
C GLU A 561 -28.34 39.38 14.80
N ALA A 562 -27.06 39.18 15.10
CA ALA A 562 -26.45 37.86 15.22
C ALA A 562 -27.08 37.04 16.36
N ILE A 563 -27.39 37.66 17.50
CA ILE A 563 -28.05 37.00 18.64
C ILE A 563 -29.48 36.59 18.26
N ALA A 564 -30.23 37.46 17.60
CA ALA A 564 -31.58 37.16 17.14
C ALA A 564 -31.59 36.02 16.11
N ALA A 565 -30.66 36.05 15.15
CA ALA A 565 -30.47 34.98 14.17
C ALA A 565 -30.09 33.65 14.84
N ALA A 566 -29.22 33.67 15.85
CA ALA A 566 -28.82 32.49 16.60
C ALA A 566 -29.98 31.83 17.34
N ARG A 567 -30.80 32.61 18.05
CA ARG A 567 -32.00 32.11 18.74
C ARG A 567 -33.03 31.56 17.75
N ALA A 568 -33.19 32.20 16.59
CA ALA A 568 -34.08 31.72 15.54
C ALA A 568 -33.61 30.38 14.97
N ALA A 569 -32.31 30.24 14.67
CA ALA A 569 -31.71 29.01 14.16
C ALA A 569 -31.81 27.85 15.17
N GLU A 570 -31.57 28.12 16.46
CA GLU A 570 -31.76 27.14 17.53
C GLU A 570 -33.22 26.65 17.59
N ALA A 571 -34.17 27.59 17.60
CA ALA A 571 -35.60 27.28 17.69
C ALA A 571 -36.10 26.51 16.46
N GLU A 572 -35.61 26.84 15.26
CA GLU A 572 -35.94 26.11 14.03
C GLU A 572 -35.48 24.65 14.10
N VAL A 573 -34.23 24.41 14.50
CA VAL A 573 -33.67 23.05 14.61
C VAL A 573 -34.34 22.27 15.74
N ALA A 574 -34.63 22.91 16.87
CA ALA A 574 -35.35 22.30 17.99
C ALA A 574 -36.78 21.93 17.58
N GLY A 575 -37.49 22.83 16.88
CA GLY A 575 -38.83 22.59 16.35
C GLY A 575 -38.86 21.44 15.33
N PHE A 576 -37.86 21.38 14.45
CA PHE A 576 -37.70 20.26 13.52
C PHE A 576 -37.57 18.92 14.25
N TYR A 577 -36.82 18.84 15.35
CA TYR A 577 -36.68 17.59 16.11
C TYR A 577 -37.92 17.24 16.95
N ALA A 578 -38.64 18.24 17.46
CA ALA A 578 -39.87 18.01 18.21
C ALA A 578 -41.00 17.46 17.31
N ASP A 579 -41.13 18.00 16.10
CA ASP A 579 -42.23 17.70 15.16
C ASP A 579 -41.71 17.14 13.83
N HIS A 580 -40.70 16.27 13.87
CA HIS A 580 -40.06 15.78 12.65
C HIS A 580 -41.07 15.04 11.74
N PRO A 581 -41.03 15.26 10.41
CA PRO A 581 -41.90 14.53 9.49
C PRO A 581 -41.58 13.03 9.55
N GLY A 582 -42.61 12.19 9.42
CA GLY A 582 -42.43 10.74 9.27
C GLY A 582 -41.68 10.39 7.97
N PRO A 583 -41.33 9.11 7.75
CA PRO A 583 -40.56 8.67 6.57
C PRO A 583 -41.12 9.08 5.20
N LEU A 584 -42.42 9.39 5.13
CA LEU A 584 -43.14 9.80 3.93
C LEU A 584 -43.51 11.29 3.91
N GLY A 585 -43.13 12.06 4.94
CA GLY A 585 -43.52 13.46 5.09
C GLY A 585 -42.87 14.40 4.06
N ASN A 586 -41.75 14.00 3.44
CA ASN A 586 -41.16 14.68 2.29
C ASN A 586 -40.92 13.70 1.12
N LEU A 587 -42.01 13.10 0.64
CA LEU A 587 -41.97 12.07 -0.41
C LEU A 587 -41.20 12.53 -1.67
N GLY A 588 -41.32 13.80 -2.07
CA GLY A 588 -40.63 14.36 -3.23
C GLY A 588 -39.10 14.31 -3.09
N HIS A 589 -38.57 14.84 -1.98
CA HIS A 589 -37.14 14.77 -1.70
C HIS A 589 -36.66 13.32 -1.53
N THR A 590 -37.42 12.48 -0.81
CA THR A 590 -37.08 11.06 -0.63
C THR A 590 -36.98 10.32 -1.97
N LEU A 591 -37.92 10.56 -2.89
CA LEU A 591 -37.87 9.99 -4.24
C LEU A 591 -36.65 10.47 -5.04
N GLN A 592 -36.30 11.76 -4.94
CA GLN A 592 -35.09 12.30 -5.56
C GLN A 592 -33.83 11.62 -5.03
N VAL A 593 -33.71 11.46 -3.70
CA VAL A 593 -32.58 10.76 -3.07
C VAL A 593 -32.49 9.32 -3.57
N VAL A 594 -33.61 8.58 -3.59
CA VAL A 594 -33.66 7.19 -4.08
C VAL A 594 -33.24 7.10 -5.55
N LEU A 595 -33.73 8.00 -6.41
CA LEU A 595 -33.35 8.04 -7.82
C LEU A 595 -31.85 8.34 -8.00
N ALA A 596 -31.33 9.34 -7.29
CA ALA A 596 -29.92 9.71 -7.35
C ALA A 596 -29.01 8.60 -6.82
N LEU A 597 -29.39 7.93 -5.74
CA LEU A 597 -28.70 6.73 -5.25
C LEU A 597 -28.76 5.59 -6.27
N GLY A 598 -29.89 5.41 -6.96
CA GLY A 598 -29.99 4.49 -8.09
C GLY A 598 -28.98 4.80 -9.19
N LEU A 599 -28.81 6.07 -9.54
CA LEU A 599 -27.80 6.50 -10.52
C LEU A 599 -26.38 6.22 -10.03
N LEU A 600 -26.04 6.64 -8.80
CA LEU A 600 -24.70 6.51 -8.22
C LEU A 600 -24.29 5.05 -7.98
N LEU A 601 -25.22 4.21 -7.50
CA LEU A 601 -24.92 2.83 -7.11
C LEU A 601 -25.13 1.84 -8.26
N VAL A 602 -25.99 2.12 -9.22
CA VAL A 602 -26.32 1.12 -10.26
C VAL A 602 -25.68 1.43 -11.60
N VAL A 603 -25.74 2.68 -12.08
CA VAL A 603 -25.49 2.96 -13.51
C VAL A 603 -24.06 2.65 -13.96
N PRO A 604 -22.99 3.19 -13.35
CA PRO A 604 -21.63 2.91 -13.81
C PRO A 604 -21.26 1.41 -13.74
N GLY A 605 -21.60 0.73 -12.64
CA GLY A 605 -21.34 -0.69 -12.45
C GLY A 605 -22.15 -1.58 -13.38
N LEU A 606 -23.42 -1.26 -13.65
CA LEU A 606 -24.27 -2.04 -14.54
C LEU A 606 -23.82 -1.91 -16.00
N LEU A 607 -23.43 -0.70 -16.43
CA LEU A 607 -22.89 -0.48 -17.78
C LEU A 607 -21.60 -1.28 -18.00
N SER A 608 -20.71 -1.30 -17.02
CA SER A 608 -19.42 -2.00 -17.09
C SER A 608 -19.48 -3.48 -16.68
N ALA A 609 -20.63 -3.98 -16.19
CA ALA A 609 -20.80 -5.33 -15.66
C ALA A 609 -20.26 -6.44 -16.58
N ARG A 610 -20.56 -6.37 -17.88
CA ARG A 610 -20.10 -7.36 -18.87
C ARG A 610 -18.58 -7.31 -19.09
N PHE A 611 -17.96 -6.14 -18.96
CA PHE A 611 -16.52 -6.00 -19.05
C PHE A 611 -15.83 -6.69 -17.88
N PHE A 612 -16.35 -6.51 -16.66
CA PHE A 612 -15.85 -7.14 -15.44
C PHE A 612 -16.19 -8.63 -15.29
N GLY A 613 -16.99 -9.18 -16.22
CA GLY A 613 -17.32 -10.61 -16.26
C GLY A 613 -18.48 -11.01 -15.36
N PHE A 614 -19.44 -10.10 -15.11
CA PHE A 614 -20.66 -10.43 -14.38
C PHE A 614 -21.64 -11.14 -15.31
N GLU A 615 -21.85 -12.43 -15.08
CA GLU A 615 -22.74 -13.25 -15.91
C GLU A 615 -24.11 -13.44 -15.24
N GLY A 616 -24.12 -13.70 -13.93
CA GLY A 616 -25.33 -13.99 -13.16
C GLY A 616 -26.07 -12.77 -12.60
N THR A 617 -27.37 -12.91 -12.35
CA THR A 617 -28.20 -11.87 -11.71
C THR A 617 -27.79 -11.60 -10.27
N TRP A 618 -27.47 -12.65 -9.49
CA TRP A 618 -26.98 -12.53 -8.11
C TRP A 618 -25.66 -11.75 -8.05
N GLU A 619 -24.71 -12.06 -8.94
CA GLU A 619 -23.44 -11.34 -9.03
C GLU A 619 -23.65 -9.86 -9.37
N LYS A 620 -24.59 -9.55 -10.27
CA LYS A 620 -24.93 -8.16 -10.61
C LYS A 620 -25.52 -7.42 -9.42
N ILE A 621 -26.51 -7.99 -8.75
CA ILE A 621 -27.13 -7.37 -7.55
C ILE A 621 -26.06 -7.12 -6.48
N ALA A 622 -25.14 -8.06 -6.28
CA ALA A 622 -24.14 -7.98 -5.22
C ALA A 622 -22.95 -7.06 -5.54
N LEU A 623 -22.43 -7.06 -6.78
CA LEU A 623 -21.17 -6.38 -7.12
C LEU A 623 -21.33 -5.07 -7.89
N VAL A 624 -22.46 -4.82 -8.56
CA VAL A 624 -22.69 -3.56 -9.29
C VAL A 624 -22.56 -2.35 -8.36
N PRO A 625 -23.18 -2.31 -7.16
CA PRO A 625 -23.02 -1.20 -6.22
C PRO A 625 -21.56 -0.88 -5.91
N GLY A 626 -20.74 -1.89 -5.60
CA GLY A 626 -19.35 -1.70 -5.25
C GLY A 626 -18.48 -1.22 -6.41
N ILE A 627 -18.73 -1.71 -7.63
CA ILE A 627 -18.02 -1.20 -8.82
C ILE A 627 -18.45 0.24 -9.13
N SER A 628 -19.72 0.59 -8.98
CA SER A 628 -20.19 1.96 -9.21
C SER A 628 -19.55 2.94 -8.24
N ILE A 629 -19.48 2.60 -6.95
CA ILE A 629 -18.79 3.40 -5.93
C ILE A 629 -17.32 3.55 -6.31
N ALA A 630 -16.62 2.47 -6.63
CA ALA A 630 -15.20 2.51 -6.99
C ALA A 630 -14.93 3.41 -8.20
N LEU A 631 -15.72 3.28 -9.28
CA LEU A 631 -15.58 4.13 -10.46
C LEU A 631 -15.90 5.59 -10.16
N THR A 632 -16.91 5.86 -9.33
CA THR A 632 -17.33 7.22 -8.96
C THR A 632 -16.30 7.90 -8.06
N VAL A 633 -15.73 7.19 -7.10
CA VAL A 633 -14.63 7.70 -6.27
C VAL A 633 -13.43 8.04 -7.14
N LEU A 634 -12.97 7.12 -7.99
CA LEU A 634 -11.82 7.37 -8.88
C LEU A 634 -12.08 8.52 -9.86
N ALA A 635 -13.29 8.63 -10.40
CA ALA A 635 -13.68 9.78 -11.22
C ALA A 635 -13.67 11.09 -10.41
N GLY A 636 -14.16 11.08 -9.17
CA GLY A 636 -14.10 12.21 -8.26
C GLY A 636 -12.67 12.66 -7.97
N VAL A 637 -11.74 11.71 -7.80
CA VAL A 637 -10.30 12.01 -7.67
C VAL A 637 -9.79 12.79 -8.88
N VAL A 638 -10.12 12.33 -10.08
CA VAL A 638 -9.71 12.99 -11.34
C VAL A 638 -10.33 14.38 -11.44
N VAL A 639 -11.62 14.54 -11.12
CA VAL A 639 -12.31 15.84 -11.17
C VAL A 639 -11.66 16.83 -10.22
N VAL A 640 -11.42 16.43 -8.96
CA VAL A 640 -10.72 17.27 -7.97
C VAL A 640 -9.32 17.65 -8.46
N ALA A 641 -8.58 16.68 -9.00
CA ALA A 641 -7.21 16.91 -9.46
C ALA A 641 -7.10 17.88 -10.63
N VAL A 642 -8.10 17.90 -11.51
CA VAL A 642 -8.14 18.78 -12.69
C VAL A 642 -8.65 20.18 -12.33
N TRP A 643 -9.71 20.30 -11.54
CA TRP A 643 -10.33 21.61 -11.26
C TRP A 643 -9.71 22.36 -10.10
N ARG A 644 -9.22 21.67 -9.05
CA ARG A 644 -8.57 22.28 -7.88
C ARG A 644 -9.35 23.48 -7.30
N SER A 645 -10.67 23.32 -7.21
CA SER A 645 -11.61 24.32 -6.69
C SER A 645 -12.59 23.66 -5.71
N PRO A 646 -13.30 24.45 -4.88
CA PRO A 646 -14.31 23.92 -3.96
C PRO A 646 -15.32 22.98 -4.65
N PHE A 647 -15.57 21.82 -4.06
CA PHE A 647 -16.37 20.75 -4.63
C PHE A 647 -17.88 21.05 -4.60
N GLY A 648 -18.32 21.83 -5.58
CA GLY A 648 -19.72 22.19 -5.80
C GLY A 648 -20.56 21.11 -6.52
N VAL A 649 -21.83 21.43 -6.76
CA VAL A 649 -22.81 20.53 -7.44
C VAL A 649 -22.33 20.04 -8.80
N VAL A 650 -21.74 20.94 -9.61
CA VAL A 650 -21.22 20.59 -10.94
C VAL A 650 -20.13 19.52 -10.87
N HIS A 651 -19.27 19.56 -9.86
CA HIS A 651 -18.19 18.59 -9.65
C HIS A 651 -18.75 17.20 -9.31
N GLY A 652 -19.80 17.15 -8.48
CA GLY A 652 -20.51 15.91 -8.15
C GLY A 652 -21.09 15.24 -9.40
N TRP A 653 -21.81 16.00 -10.22
CA TRP A 653 -22.36 15.50 -11.49
C TRP A 653 -21.28 15.17 -12.52
N ALA A 654 -20.18 15.95 -12.58
CA ALA A 654 -19.04 15.65 -13.43
C ALA A 654 -18.37 14.33 -13.04
N SER A 655 -18.27 14.03 -11.74
CA SER A 655 -17.72 12.77 -11.21
C SER A 655 -18.56 11.57 -11.64
N LEU A 656 -19.89 11.65 -11.46
CA LEU A 656 -20.81 10.61 -11.93
C LEU A 656 -20.81 10.48 -13.47
N GLY A 657 -20.79 11.62 -14.19
CA GLY A 657 -20.73 11.67 -15.65
C GLY A 657 -19.48 11.01 -16.20
N LEU A 658 -18.30 11.32 -15.64
CA LEU A 658 -17.02 10.72 -16.00
C LEU A 658 -17.00 9.22 -15.67
N ALA A 659 -17.47 8.81 -14.49
CA ALA A 659 -17.58 7.39 -14.13
C ALA A 659 -18.47 6.62 -15.11
N THR A 660 -19.59 7.21 -15.50
CA THR A 660 -20.54 6.64 -16.48
C THR A 660 -19.93 6.57 -17.87
N ALA A 661 -19.21 7.61 -18.32
CA ALA A 661 -18.51 7.64 -19.60
C ALA A 661 -17.41 6.57 -19.67
N VAL A 662 -16.61 6.42 -18.61
CA VAL A 662 -15.60 5.36 -18.48
C VAL A 662 -16.26 3.99 -18.55
N ALA A 663 -17.35 3.78 -17.79
CA ALA A 663 -18.09 2.52 -17.80
C ALA A 663 -18.65 2.17 -19.20
N LEU A 664 -19.18 3.17 -19.92
CA LEU A 664 -19.65 3.01 -21.29
C LEU A 664 -18.48 2.69 -22.24
N GLY A 665 -17.34 3.36 -22.07
CA GLY A 665 -16.10 3.09 -22.82
C GLY A 665 -15.62 1.64 -22.62
N LEU A 666 -15.64 1.13 -21.38
CA LEU A 666 -15.32 -0.27 -21.07
C LEU A 666 -16.31 -1.24 -21.72
N ARG A 667 -17.60 -0.88 -21.77
CA ARG A 667 -18.64 -1.68 -22.41
C ARG A 667 -18.47 -1.75 -23.93
N VAL A 668 -18.38 -0.60 -24.58
CA VAL A 668 -18.29 -0.48 -26.04
C VAL A 668 -16.93 -0.97 -26.54
N GLY A 669 -15.86 -0.60 -25.85
CA GLY A 669 -14.49 -0.99 -26.15
C GLY A 669 -14.09 -2.39 -25.66
N ARG A 670 -15.01 -3.19 -25.10
CA ARG A 670 -14.69 -4.49 -24.48
C ARG A 670 -13.83 -5.38 -25.37
N GLY A 671 -14.24 -5.59 -26.62
CA GLY A 671 -13.53 -6.43 -27.58
C GLY A 671 -12.09 -5.98 -27.87
N PRO A 672 -11.86 -4.74 -28.36
CA PRO A 672 -10.50 -4.24 -28.60
C PRO A 672 -9.66 -4.14 -27.33
N ILE A 673 -10.21 -3.67 -26.21
CA ILE A 673 -9.48 -3.54 -24.93
C ILE A 673 -9.01 -4.92 -24.45
N LEU A 674 -9.90 -5.92 -24.40
CA LEU A 674 -9.54 -7.27 -23.96
C LEU A 674 -8.58 -7.96 -24.92
N ARG A 675 -8.63 -7.67 -26.23
CA ARG A 675 -7.64 -8.16 -27.21
C ARG A 675 -6.26 -7.58 -26.93
N THR A 676 -6.16 -6.28 -26.69
CA THR A 676 -4.88 -5.61 -26.36
C THR A 676 -4.30 -6.14 -25.06
N LEU A 677 -5.12 -6.19 -24.00
CA LEU A 677 -4.71 -6.76 -22.71
C LEU A 677 -4.33 -8.24 -22.86
N GLY A 678 -5.09 -9.00 -23.65
CA GLY A 678 -4.79 -10.39 -24.00
C GLY A 678 -3.45 -10.55 -24.70
N ALA A 679 -3.10 -9.68 -25.65
CA ALA A 679 -1.82 -9.69 -26.34
C ALA A 679 -0.65 -9.40 -25.40
N VAL A 680 -0.79 -8.41 -24.51
CA VAL A 680 0.18 -8.09 -23.45
C VAL A 680 0.34 -9.27 -22.49
N GLY A 681 -0.78 -9.85 -22.03
CA GLY A 681 -0.78 -11.05 -21.19
C GLY A 681 -0.13 -12.26 -21.87
N GLY A 682 -0.38 -12.44 -23.17
CA GLY A 682 0.24 -13.50 -23.96
C GLY A 682 1.77 -13.38 -24.04
N PHE A 683 2.29 -12.15 -24.08
CA PHE A 683 3.73 -11.89 -24.00
C PHE A 683 4.30 -12.33 -22.64
N PHE A 684 3.71 -11.86 -21.53
CA PHE A 684 4.17 -12.25 -20.19
C PHE A 684 4.01 -13.75 -19.93
N ASN A 685 2.90 -14.36 -20.35
CA ASN A 685 2.68 -15.80 -20.22
C ASN A 685 3.78 -16.62 -20.92
N ARG A 686 4.25 -16.20 -22.10
CA ARG A 686 5.38 -16.86 -22.78
C ARG A 686 6.70 -16.64 -22.07
N MET A 687 6.92 -15.46 -21.49
CA MET A 687 8.13 -15.16 -20.72
C MET A 687 8.19 -16.00 -19.44
N PHE A 688 7.10 -16.02 -18.67
CA PHE A 688 6.98 -16.75 -17.41
C PHE A 688 6.74 -18.25 -17.57
N SER A 689 6.39 -18.76 -18.76
CA SER A 689 6.21 -20.20 -18.97
C SER A 689 7.48 -21.01 -18.73
N THR A 690 8.66 -20.38 -18.79
CA THR A 690 9.96 -20.97 -18.41
C THR A 690 9.95 -21.49 -16.96
N PHE A 691 9.21 -20.85 -16.05
CA PHE A 691 9.02 -21.33 -14.66
C PHE A 691 8.25 -22.65 -14.54
N SER A 692 7.68 -23.17 -15.63
CA SER A 692 7.12 -24.53 -15.63
C SER A 692 8.22 -25.61 -15.55
N ASN A 693 9.45 -25.29 -15.94
CA ASN A 693 10.60 -26.17 -15.73
C ASN A 693 11.03 -26.10 -14.26
N ALA A 694 11.02 -27.26 -13.57
CA ALA A 694 11.28 -27.33 -12.13
C ALA A 694 12.71 -26.95 -11.75
N ASP A 695 13.70 -27.32 -12.56
CA ASP A 695 15.11 -26.99 -12.32
C ASP A 695 15.36 -25.50 -12.55
N PHE A 696 14.72 -24.90 -13.57
CA PHE A 696 14.78 -23.45 -13.80
C PHE A 696 14.12 -22.68 -12.66
N ALA A 697 12.92 -23.10 -12.25
CA ALA A 697 12.21 -22.47 -11.15
C ALA A 697 12.99 -22.55 -9.83
N ALA A 698 13.65 -23.68 -9.56
CA ALA A 698 14.52 -23.84 -8.40
C ALA A 698 15.76 -22.93 -8.50
N LEU A 699 16.45 -22.91 -9.64
CA LEU A 699 17.61 -22.04 -9.86
C LEU A 699 17.26 -20.55 -9.72
N MET A 700 16.13 -20.12 -10.28
CA MET A 700 15.62 -18.76 -10.11
C MET A 700 15.19 -18.49 -8.67
N GLY A 701 14.59 -19.47 -7.98
CA GLY A 701 14.25 -19.36 -6.56
C GLY A 701 15.47 -19.09 -5.69
N VAL A 702 16.57 -19.83 -5.89
CA VAL A 702 17.87 -19.57 -5.23
C VAL A 702 18.35 -18.16 -5.57
N GLN A 703 18.36 -17.78 -6.86
CA GLN A 703 18.79 -16.45 -7.28
C GLN A 703 17.99 -15.35 -6.58
N PHE A 704 16.66 -15.42 -6.61
CA PHE A 704 15.78 -14.40 -6.07
C PHE A 704 15.91 -14.29 -4.55
N LEU A 705 16.07 -15.41 -3.85
CA LEU A 705 16.31 -15.42 -2.40
C LEU A 705 17.67 -14.82 -2.05
N VAL A 706 18.74 -15.15 -2.78
CA VAL A 706 20.07 -14.55 -2.58
C VAL A 706 20.04 -13.05 -2.88
N MET A 707 19.31 -12.63 -3.92
CA MET A 707 19.17 -11.20 -4.26
C MET A 707 18.35 -10.45 -3.22
N ALA A 708 17.23 -11.00 -2.76
CA ALA A 708 16.46 -10.41 -1.67
C ALA A 708 17.26 -10.33 -0.37
N ALA A 709 17.98 -11.40 0.01
CA ALA A 709 18.87 -11.41 1.15
C ALA A 709 19.97 -10.35 1.02
N ASP A 710 20.52 -10.17 -0.18
CA ASP A 710 21.54 -9.17 -0.44
C ASP A 710 21.02 -7.75 -0.21
N GLY A 711 19.82 -7.45 -0.72
CA GLY A 711 19.13 -6.20 -0.47
C GLY A 711 18.86 -5.98 1.02
N LEU A 712 18.39 -7.01 1.74
CA LEU A 712 18.13 -6.95 3.18
C LEU A 712 19.41 -6.66 3.98
N VAL A 713 20.46 -7.45 3.74
CA VAL A 713 21.72 -7.38 4.49
C VAL A 713 22.48 -6.10 4.17
N ARG A 714 22.77 -5.83 2.90
CA ARG A 714 23.55 -4.63 2.53
C ARG A 714 22.73 -3.34 2.66
N GLY A 715 21.41 -3.39 2.46
CA GLY A 715 20.53 -2.25 2.72
C GLY A 715 20.49 -1.88 4.20
N SER A 716 20.35 -2.87 5.09
CA SER A 716 20.36 -2.65 6.54
C SER A 716 21.73 -2.20 7.07
N ILE A 717 22.82 -2.77 6.53
CA ILE A 717 24.18 -2.30 6.86
C ILE A 717 24.39 -0.86 6.36
N ALA A 718 23.97 -0.55 5.13
CA ALA A 718 24.05 0.82 4.61
C ALA A 718 23.22 1.80 5.44
N LYS A 719 22.02 1.41 5.88
CA LYS A 719 21.22 2.17 6.84
C LYS A 719 21.97 2.39 8.15
N SER A 720 22.64 1.36 8.68
CA SER A 720 23.41 1.45 9.92
C SER A 720 24.61 2.39 9.79
N ILE A 721 25.30 2.37 8.65
CA ILE A 721 26.41 3.29 8.35
C ILE A 721 25.88 4.72 8.23
N ALA A 722 24.71 4.92 7.61
CA ALA A 722 24.17 6.24 7.31
C ALA A 722 23.31 6.86 8.41
N PHE A 723 22.64 6.09 9.26
CA PHE A 723 21.59 6.55 10.17
C PHE A 723 21.60 5.85 11.54
N GLY A 724 22.64 5.07 11.86
CA GLY A 724 22.71 4.28 13.10
C GLY A 724 21.95 2.95 13.05
N GLY A 725 22.24 2.05 13.99
CA GLY A 725 21.77 0.65 14.00
C GLY A 725 20.40 0.41 14.64
N GLN A 726 19.82 1.40 15.32
CA GLN A 726 18.55 1.30 16.03
C GLN A 726 17.34 1.57 15.12
N GLU A 727 16.12 1.47 15.64
CA GLU A 727 14.91 1.77 14.86
C GLU A 727 14.79 3.28 14.53
N GLY A 728 14.27 3.60 13.35
CA GLY A 728 14.12 4.98 12.89
C GLY A 728 15.29 5.48 12.04
N PHE A 729 15.16 6.71 11.53
CA PHE A 729 16.16 7.37 10.68
C PHE A 729 16.63 8.65 11.35
N ASP A 730 17.82 8.63 11.96
CA ASP A 730 18.40 9.83 12.56
C ASP A 730 19.32 10.55 11.57
N ILE A 731 18.80 11.64 10.99
CA ILE A 731 19.50 12.46 10.00
C ILE A 731 20.72 13.19 10.62
N THR A 732 20.73 13.39 11.94
CA THR A 732 21.84 14.07 12.63
C THR A 732 23.11 13.22 12.68
N THR A 733 22.98 11.90 12.53
CA THR A 733 24.08 10.92 12.55
C THR A 733 24.67 10.63 11.17
N VAL A 734 24.15 11.26 10.10
CA VAL A 734 24.57 11.00 8.72
C VAL A 734 26.03 11.39 8.52
N PRO A 735 26.90 10.45 8.10
CA PRO A 735 28.32 10.73 7.93
C PRO A 735 28.64 11.75 6.84
N SER A 736 29.90 12.17 6.79
CA SER A 736 30.42 12.98 5.69
C SER A 736 30.36 12.25 4.33
N ALA A 737 30.16 13.00 3.24
CA ALA A 737 30.20 12.44 1.88
C ALA A 737 31.55 11.77 1.58
N ASP A 738 32.65 12.34 2.10
CA ASP A 738 33.99 11.76 2.05
C ASP A 738 34.06 10.38 2.70
N TYR A 739 33.51 10.22 3.91
CA TYR A 739 33.45 8.92 4.59
C TYR A 739 32.63 7.89 3.78
N LEU A 740 31.44 8.26 3.29
CA LEU A 740 30.61 7.35 2.49
C LEU A 740 31.32 6.91 1.20
N LEU A 741 32.00 7.82 0.52
CA LEU A 741 32.82 7.50 -0.66
C LEU A 741 34.00 6.57 -0.31
N LYS A 742 34.66 6.77 0.83
CA LYS A 742 35.72 5.87 1.33
C LYS A 742 35.18 4.48 1.65
N VAL A 743 33.98 4.37 2.22
CA VAL A 743 33.32 3.08 2.46
C VAL A 743 33.03 2.37 1.12
N VAL A 744 32.54 3.09 0.11
CA VAL A 744 32.34 2.55 -1.25
C VAL A 744 33.67 2.04 -1.82
N LEU A 745 34.75 2.81 -1.71
CA LEU A 745 36.08 2.37 -2.17
C LEU A 745 36.59 1.15 -1.41
N ALA A 746 36.45 1.14 -0.08
CA ALA A 746 36.84 0.01 0.77
C ALA A 746 36.06 -1.28 0.45
N LEU A 747 34.82 -1.14 -0.03
CA LEU A 747 34.02 -2.27 -0.48
C LEU A 747 34.43 -2.76 -1.88
N TYR A 748 34.51 -1.87 -2.87
CA TYR A 748 34.67 -2.30 -4.27
C TYR A 748 36.12 -2.52 -4.71
N VAL A 749 37.10 -1.80 -4.14
CA VAL A 749 38.52 -1.96 -4.54
C VAL A 749 39.04 -3.35 -4.21
N PRO A 750 38.98 -3.86 -2.95
CA PRO A 750 39.48 -5.19 -2.63
C PRO A 750 38.73 -6.28 -3.40
N TYR A 751 37.42 -6.09 -3.54
CA TYR A 751 36.57 -7.02 -4.27
C TYR A 751 36.91 -7.11 -5.76
N THR A 752 37.33 -6.01 -6.39
CA THR A 752 37.75 -6.01 -7.81
C THR A 752 38.91 -6.97 -8.03
N PHE A 753 39.87 -7.01 -7.11
CA PHE A 753 41.00 -7.92 -7.18
C PHE A 753 40.61 -9.36 -6.85
N LEU A 754 39.69 -9.57 -5.91
CA LEU A 754 39.27 -10.91 -5.50
C LEU A 754 38.31 -11.58 -6.52
N SER A 755 37.45 -10.80 -7.17
CA SER A 755 36.32 -11.29 -7.98
C SER A 755 36.67 -12.24 -9.14
N PRO A 756 37.82 -12.10 -9.86
CA PRO A 756 38.15 -13.03 -10.93
C PRO A 756 38.53 -14.44 -10.45
N PHE A 757 39.08 -14.56 -9.24
CA PHE A 757 39.55 -15.83 -8.69
C PHE A 757 38.42 -16.69 -8.10
N ILE A 758 37.33 -16.04 -7.66
CA ILE A 758 36.14 -16.71 -7.12
C ILE A 758 35.54 -17.69 -8.15
N GLY A 759 35.49 -17.32 -9.44
CA GLY A 759 34.93 -18.16 -10.50
C GLY A 759 35.64 -19.51 -10.66
N VAL A 760 36.98 -19.50 -10.61
CA VAL A 760 37.79 -20.71 -10.73
C VAL A 760 37.65 -21.62 -9.52
N PHE A 761 37.56 -21.05 -8.32
CA PHE A 761 37.28 -21.83 -7.13
C PHE A 761 35.95 -22.57 -7.25
N ILE A 762 34.92 -21.95 -7.83
CA ILE A 762 33.58 -22.52 -8.01
C ILE A 762 33.58 -23.69 -8.99
N ASP A 763 34.34 -23.60 -10.09
CA ASP A 763 34.33 -24.60 -11.17
C ASP A 763 34.88 -25.98 -10.74
N ARG A 764 35.56 -26.05 -9.59
CA ARG A 764 36.12 -27.29 -9.03
C ARG A 764 35.10 -28.15 -8.28
N PHE A 765 33.98 -27.56 -7.87
CA PHE A 765 32.99 -28.21 -7.03
C PHE A 765 31.69 -28.44 -7.79
N GLU A 766 30.90 -29.40 -7.32
CA GLU A 766 29.53 -29.56 -7.80
C GLU A 766 28.75 -28.25 -7.61
N ARG A 767 28.35 -27.61 -8.72
CA ARG A 767 27.62 -26.34 -8.76
C ARG A 767 26.45 -26.26 -7.77
N ARG A 768 25.73 -27.37 -7.62
CA ARG A 768 24.64 -27.49 -6.64
C ARG A 768 25.11 -27.36 -5.20
N ARG A 769 26.19 -28.05 -4.83
CA ARG A 769 26.78 -27.97 -3.48
C ARG A 769 27.33 -26.58 -3.22
N VAL A 770 27.96 -25.96 -4.22
CA VAL A 770 28.47 -24.59 -4.11
C VAL A 770 27.35 -23.63 -3.73
N LEU A 771 26.20 -23.64 -4.43
CA LEU A 771 25.07 -22.77 -4.12
C LEU A 771 24.55 -22.96 -2.69
N ALA A 772 24.39 -24.21 -2.27
CA ALA A 772 23.86 -24.53 -0.96
C ALA A 772 24.83 -24.14 0.17
N ILE A 773 26.10 -24.53 0.04
CA ILE A 773 27.15 -24.26 1.03
C ILE A 773 27.47 -22.77 1.08
N SER A 774 27.58 -22.08 -0.06
CA SER A 774 27.84 -20.63 -0.07
C SER A 774 26.73 -19.87 0.63
N SER A 775 25.46 -20.20 0.35
CA SER A 775 24.32 -19.57 1.01
C SER A 775 24.33 -19.84 2.52
N ALA A 776 24.58 -21.08 2.94
CA ALA A 776 24.61 -21.46 4.35
C ALA A 776 25.77 -20.80 5.13
N ILE A 777 26.99 -20.80 4.58
CA ILE A 777 28.15 -20.15 5.19
C ILE A 777 27.92 -18.65 5.28
N THR A 778 27.43 -18.01 4.22
CA THR A 778 27.11 -16.57 4.24
C THR A 778 26.04 -16.26 5.30
N ALA A 779 25.03 -17.12 5.48
CA ALA A 779 24.02 -16.93 6.54
C ALA A 779 24.64 -16.96 7.94
N VAL A 780 25.53 -17.92 8.21
CA VAL A 780 26.25 -18.03 9.50
C VAL A 780 27.14 -16.82 9.74
N LEU A 781 27.99 -16.46 8.77
CA LEU A 781 28.90 -15.32 8.89
C LEU A 781 28.15 -14.01 9.07
N THR A 782 27.06 -13.81 8.32
CA THR A 782 26.21 -12.61 8.43
C THR A 782 25.57 -12.50 9.81
N THR A 783 25.09 -13.63 10.37
CA THR A 783 24.52 -13.68 11.72
C THR A 783 25.58 -13.35 12.79
N ILE A 784 26.78 -13.92 12.67
CA ILE A 784 27.91 -13.63 13.59
C ILE A 784 28.30 -12.16 13.53
N LEU A 785 28.44 -11.60 12.32
CA LEU A 785 28.82 -10.20 12.13
C LEU A 785 27.73 -9.24 12.62
N ALA A 786 26.44 -9.58 12.45
CA ALA A 786 25.35 -8.81 13.03
C ALA A 786 25.41 -8.79 14.57
N ALA A 787 25.68 -9.94 15.19
CA ALA A 787 25.81 -10.04 16.63
C ALA A 787 27.06 -9.34 17.18
N ALA A 788 28.17 -9.39 16.46
CA ALA A 788 29.44 -8.83 16.91
C ALA A 788 29.61 -7.32 16.66
N ILE A 789 28.89 -6.75 15.67
CA ILE A 789 29.10 -5.37 15.22
C ILE A 789 27.83 -4.54 15.33
N LEU A 790 26.72 -4.98 14.73
CA LEU A 790 25.49 -4.17 14.66
C LEU A 790 24.79 -4.07 16.02
N LEU A 791 24.78 -5.15 16.80
CA LEU A 791 24.22 -5.14 18.15
C LEU A 791 24.96 -4.16 19.09
N PRO A 792 26.31 -4.18 19.17
CA PRO A 792 27.06 -3.19 19.95
C PRO A 792 27.02 -1.75 19.42
N LEU A 793 26.80 -1.55 18.11
CA LEU A 793 26.81 -0.23 17.48
C LEU A 793 25.68 0.68 18.00
N GLY A 794 24.50 0.12 18.30
CA GLY A 794 23.38 0.87 18.88
C GLY A 794 22.98 2.10 18.05
N ASP A 795 22.81 3.24 18.72
CA ASP A 795 22.45 4.53 18.12
C ASP A 795 23.63 5.22 17.39
N GLY A 796 24.85 4.70 17.53
CA GLY A 796 26.05 5.33 16.99
C GLY A 796 26.22 5.12 15.48
N THR A 797 26.89 6.08 14.83
CA THR A 797 27.44 5.88 13.49
C THR A 797 28.75 5.10 13.55
N SER A 798 29.11 4.41 12.45
CA SER A 798 30.42 3.79 12.31
C SER A 798 31.53 4.80 11.98
N GLU A 799 31.19 6.05 11.63
CA GLU A 799 32.16 7.13 11.41
C GLU A 799 32.99 7.39 12.69
N GLY A 800 34.32 7.40 12.56
CA GLY A 800 35.23 7.51 13.70
C GLY A 800 35.55 6.18 14.42
N ASN A 801 34.81 5.10 14.17
CA ASN A 801 35.09 3.76 14.68
C ASN A 801 35.61 2.83 13.57
N VAL A 802 36.94 2.70 13.49
CA VAL A 802 37.61 1.88 12.47
C VAL A 802 37.20 0.41 12.56
N GLY A 803 37.11 -0.15 13.76
CA GLY A 803 36.74 -1.56 13.96
C GLY A 803 35.33 -1.87 13.47
N ALA A 804 34.36 -1.02 13.82
CA ALA A 804 32.98 -1.15 13.36
C ALA A 804 32.90 -0.98 11.82
N THR A 805 33.55 0.05 11.26
CA THR A 805 33.55 0.29 9.81
C THR A 805 34.11 -0.91 9.03
N VAL A 806 35.27 -1.43 9.45
CA VAL A 806 35.90 -2.60 8.82
C VAL A 806 34.98 -3.81 8.92
N GLY A 807 34.38 -4.05 10.09
CA GLY A 807 33.44 -5.14 10.29
C GLY A 807 32.22 -5.08 9.36
N LEU A 808 31.61 -3.90 9.22
CA LEU A 808 30.47 -3.68 8.31
C LEU A 808 30.86 -3.87 6.84
N VAL A 809 32.02 -3.37 6.42
CA VAL A 809 32.54 -3.58 5.06
C VAL A 809 32.80 -5.07 4.81
N LEU A 810 33.37 -5.81 5.77
CA LEU A 810 33.57 -7.26 5.67
C LEU A 810 32.24 -8.00 5.53
N ALA A 811 31.20 -7.62 6.27
CA ALA A 811 29.87 -8.20 6.13
C ALA A 811 29.28 -7.97 4.72
N MET A 812 29.42 -6.74 4.19
CA MET A 812 29.01 -6.43 2.81
C MET A 812 29.82 -7.23 1.77
N LEU A 813 31.12 -7.44 1.99
CA LEU A 813 31.99 -8.26 1.13
C LEU A 813 31.59 -9.74 1.14
N VAL A 814 31.27 -10.30 2.31
CA VAL A 814 30.79 -11.69 2.46
C VAL A 814 29.49 -11.88 1.67
N MET A 815 28.56 -10.92 1.78
CA MET A 815 27.31 -10.96 1.02
C MET A 815 27.58 -10.81 -0.49
N GLN A 816 28.44 -9.87 -0.89
CA GLN A 816 28.83 -9.66 -2.29
C GLN A 816 29.50 -10.90 -2.91
N ALA A 817 30.30 -11.65 -2.14
CA ALA A 817 30.87 -12.92 -2.56
C ALA A 817 29.78 -13.97 -2.80
N CYS A 818 28.76 -14.05 -1.94
CA CYS A 818 27.62 -14.95 -2.11
C CYS A 818 26.82 -14.67 -3.39
N VAL A 819 26.51 -13.39 -3.63
CA VAL A 819 25.85 -12.92 -4.86
C VAL A 819 26.65 -13.34 -6.09
N ARG A 820 27.97 -13.20 -6.03
CA ARG A 820 28.85 -13.53 -7.13
C ARG A 820 28.86 -15.00 -7.47
N VAL A 821 28.98 -15.83 -6.44
CA VAL A 821 28.91 -17.28 -6.57
C VAL A 821 27.58 -17.69 -7.22
N MET A 822 26.47 -17.12 -6.74
CA MET A 822 25.15 -17.38 -7.32
C MET A 822 25.06 -17.01 -8.80
N LEU A 823 25.52 -15.81 -9.17
CA LEU A 823 25.47 -15.34 -10.56
C LEU A 823 26.36 -16.16 -11.50
N ALA A 824 27.55 -16.55 -11.05
CA ALA A 824 28.49 -17.40 -11.79
C ALA A 824 27.90 -18.80 -12.03
N VAL A 825 27.44 -19.46 -10.97
CA VAL A 825 26.80 -20.79 -11.08
C VAL A 825 25.56 -20.71 -11.98
N LYS A 826 24.72 -19.68 -11.82
CA LYS A 826 23.53 -19.48 -12.66
C LYS A 826 23.90 -19.38 -14.14
N SER A 827 24.90 -18.56 -14.48
CA SER A 827 25.35 -18.40 -15.87
C SER A 827 25.76 -19.74 -16.48
N ALA A 828 26.49 -20.55 -15.73
CA ALA A 828 26.97 -21.85 -16.16
C ALA A 828 25.89 -22.94 -16.20
N ALA A 829 24.87 -22.84 -15.34
CA ALA A 829 23.79 -23.82 -15.22
C ALA A 829 22.66 -23.61 -16.23
N LEU A 830 22.41 -22.37 -16.64
CA LEU A 830 21.23 -22.01 -17.44
C LEU A 830 21.10 -22.81 -18.76
N PRO A 831 22.17 -23.06 -19.55
CA PRO A 831 22.09 -23.87 -20.77
C PRO A 831 21.78 -25.35 -20.52
N GLY A 832 22.09 -25.86 -19.32
CA GLY A 832 21.75 -27.24 -18.91
C GLY A 832 20.29 -27.41 -18.53
N VAL A 833 19.58 -26.31 -18.29
CA VAL A 833 18.21 -26.29 -17.78
C VAL A 833 17.20 -25.84 -18.82
N LEU A 834 17.57 -24.91 -19.72
CA LEU A 834 16.72 -24.39 -20.78
C LEU A 834 17.44 -24.46 -22.13
N GLN A 835 16.68 -24.59 -23.23
CA GLN A 835 17.20 -24.67 -24.60
C GLN A 835 16.49 -23.68 -25.54
N GLY A 836 17.16 -23.31 -26.62
CA GLY A 836 16.60 -22.48 -27.70
C GLY A 836 15.99 -21.16 -27.22
N ARG A 837 14.76 -20.85 -27.67
CA ARG A 837 14.05 -19.62 -27.30
C ARG A 837 13.76 -19.50 -25.80
N ASP A 838 13.60 -20.60 -25.09
CA ASP A 838 13.37 -20.57 -23.64
C ASP A 838 14.62 -20.14 -22.87
N LEU A 839 15.81 -20.46 -23.37
CA LEU A 839 17.08 -20.01 -22.78
C LEU A 839 17.20 -18.47 -22.83
N LEU A 840 16.85 -17.86 -23.96
CA LEU A 840 16.88 -16.41 -24.12
C LEU A 840 15.87 -15.71 -23.18
N ASN A 841 14.65 -16.24 -23.12
CA ASN A 841 13.60 -15.74 -22.22
C ASN A 841 13.99 -15.91 -20.75
N GLY A 842 14.52 -17.09 -20.39
CA GLY A 842 14.97 -17.41 -19.05
C GLY A 842 16.14 -16.54 -18.59
N ASN A 843 17.08 -16.22 -19.48
CA ASN A 843 18.18 -15.30 -19.15
C ASN A 843 17.68 -13.87 -18.91
N GLY A 844 16.79 -13.37 -19.77
CA GLY A 844 16.15 -12.06 -19.57
C GLY A 844 15.39 -11.98 -18.25
N LEU A 845 14.61 -13.02 -17.94
CA LEU A 845 13.83 -13.12 -16.72
C LEU A 845 14.68 -13.25 -15.46
N SER A 846 15.78 -14.00 -15.54
CA SER A 846 16.78 -14.09 -14.49
C SER A 846 17.40 -12.73 -14.16
N GLN A 847 17.79 -11.97 -15.18
CA GLN A 847 18.42 -10.66 -14.98
C GLN A 847 17.43 -9.66 -14.38
N ALA A 848 16.21 -9.58 -14.94
CA ALA A 848 15.18 -8.67 -14.46
C ALA A 848 14.69 -9.06 -13.06
N GLY A 849 14.42 -10.34 -12.83
CA GLY A 849 13.97 -10.86 -11.54
C GLY A 849 15.05 -10.68 -10.47
N GLY A 850 16.32 -10.98 -10.76
CA GLY A 850 17.41 -10.79 -9.81
C GLY A 850 17.52 -9.34 -9.33
N ALA A 851 17.53 -8.38 -10.27
CA ALA A 851 17.55 -6.96 -9.93
C ALA A 851 16.31 -6.52 -9.13
N LEU A 852 15.13 -6.99 -9.52
CA LEU A 852 13.87 -6.69 -8.81
C LEU A 852 13.90 -7.18 -7.37
N PHE A 853 14.27 -8.44 -7.12
CA PHE A 853 14.32 -8.99 -5.76
C PHE A 853 15.40 -8.32 -4.90
N GLN A 854 16.53 -7.92 -5.48
CA GLN A 854 17.56 -7.14 -4.79
C GLN A 854 17.02 -5.79 -4.32
N VAL A 855 16.36 -5.07 -5.21
CA VAL A 855 15.74 -3.78 -4.91
C VAL A 855 14.63 -3.94 -3.87
N LEU A 856 13.76 -4.93 -4.00
CA LEU A 856 12.69 -5.20 -3.03
C LEU A 856 13.27 -5.53 -1.65
N GLY A 857 14.35 -6.30 -1.58
CA GLY A 857 15.07 -6.56 -0.34
C GLY A 857 15.62 -5.29 0.29
N ALA A 858 16.27 -4.42 -0.49
CA ALA A 858 16.78 -3.13 -0.01
C ALA A 858 15.65 -2.21 0.44
N GLY A 859 14.59 -2.05 -0.35
CA GLY A 859 13.42 -1.26 0.00
C GLY A 859 12.73 -1.76 1.28
N PHE A 860 12.63 -3.08 1.48
CA PHE A 860 12.17 -3.65 2.73
C PHE A 860 13.11 -3.33 3.89
N ALA A 861 14.43 -3.41 3.69
CA ALA A 861 15.40 -3.09 4.73
C ALA A 861 15.26 -1.65 5.22
N PHE A 862 15.14 -0.69 4.29
CA PHE A 862 14.92 0.71 4.64
C PHE A 862 13.55 0.90 5.30
N GLY A 863 12.46 0.38 4.71
CA GLY A 863 11.12 0.53 5.28
C GLY A 863 10.97 -0.10 6.67
N ALA A 864 11.48 -1.32 6.86
CA ALA A 864 11.47 -2.00 8.16
C ALA A 864 12.44 -1.34 9.16
N GLY A 865 13.53 -0.73 8.68
CA GLY A 865 14.49 0.00 9.52
C GLY A 865 13.88 1.19 10.26
N GLY A 866 12.71 1.68 9.84
CA GLY A 866 11.94 2.68 10.58
C GLY A 866 11.33 2.18 11.89
N VAL A 867 11.18 0.85 12.06
CA VAL A 867 10.47 0.23 13.21
C VAL A 867 11.14 -1.04 13.76
N LEU A 868 12.25 -1.47 13.15
CA LEU A 868 13.05 -2.61 13.58
C LEU A 868 14.53 -2.22 13.57
N PRO A 869 15.30 -2.60 14.59
CA PRO A 869 16.75 -2.47 14.58
C PRO A 869 17.38 -3.20 13.39
N SER A 870 18.47 -2.63 12.86
CA SER A 870 19.17 -3.13 11.67
C SER A 870 19.61 -4.60 11.78
N TRP A 871 20.04 -5.04 12.97
CA TRP A 871 20.49 -6.41 13.19
C TRP A 871 19.38 -7.45 12.98
N ILE A 872 18.12 -7.13 13.31
CA ILE A 872 16.97 -8.03 13.09
C ILE A 872 16.75 -8.24 11.59
N ILE A 873 16.84 -7.17 10.81
CA ILE A 873 16.67 -7.19 9.36
C ILE A 873 17.79 -8.00 8.70
N VAL A 874 19.03 -7.85 9.18
CA VAL A 874 20.18 -8.65 8.71
C VAL A 874 20.00 -10.13 9.02
N VAL A 875 19.49 -10.49 10.21
CA VAL A 875 19.14 -11.88 10.56
C VAL A 875 18.01 -12.41 9.67
N GLY A 876 17.02 -11.58 9.32
CA GLY A 876 16.00 -11.92 8.31
C GLY A 876 16.61 -12.23 6.94
N GLY A 877 17.62 -11.47 6.51
CA GLY A 877 18.40 -11.76 5.31
C GLY A 877 19.17 -13.09 5.41
N ALA A 878 19.77 -13.39 6.57
CA ALA A 878 20.42 -14.68 6.82
C ALA A 878 19.41 -15.86 6.77
N ALA A 879 18.20 -15.69 7.30
CA ALA A 879 17.14 -16.68 7.18
C ALA A 879 16.74 -16.93 5.71
N ALA A 880 16.65 -15.88 4.89
CA ALA A 880 16.41 -16.02 3.45
C ALA A 880 17.52 -16.80 2.73
N LEU A 881 18.79 -16.66 3.16
CA LEU A 881 19.92 -17.46 2.66
C LEU A 881 19.83 -18.93 3.09
N VAL A 882 19.35 -19.23 4.30
CA VAL A 882 19.09 -20.61 4.72
C VAL A 882 18.01 -21.25 3.84
N VAL A 883 16.93 -20.52 3.57
CA VAL A 883 15.88 -20.99 2.63
C VAL A 883 16.47 -21.19 1.23
N SER A 884 17.33 -20.28 0.76
CA SER A 884 18.03 -20.42 -0.52
C SER A 884 18.85 -21.72 -0.58
N ALA A 885 19.60 -22.05 0.48
CA ALA A 885 20.36 -23.28 0.56
C ALA A 885 19.47 -24.53 0.47
N LEU A 886 18.31 -24.52 1.14
CA LEU A 886 17.33 -25.60 1.08
C LEU A 886 16.70 -25.77 -0.32
N VAL A 887 16.44 -24.66 -1.01
CA VAL A 887 15.93 -24.67 -2.40
C VAL A 887 16.98 -25.21 -3.37
N ALA A 888 18.26 -24.87 -3.17
CA ALA A 888 19.36 -25.31 -4.03
C ALA A 888 19.49 -26.84 -4.10
N VAL A 889 19.22 -27.56 -3.00
CA VAL A 889 19.24 -29.04 -2.95
C VAL A 889 18.22 -29.68 -3.89
N ARG A 890 17.17 -28.95 -4.29
CA ARG A 890 16.10 -29.47 -5.17
C ARG A 890 16.47 -29.50 -6.65
N ILE A 891 17.56 -28.86 -7.04
CA ILE A 891 18.00 -28.80 -8.44
C ILE A 891 18.58 -30.16 -8.82
N ARG A 892 17.97 -30.84 -9.80
CA ARG A 892 18.33 -32.21 -10.20
C ARG A 892 19.34 -32.23 -11.34
N ARG A 893 19.14 -31.41 -12.38
CA ARG A 893 20.00 -31.37 -13.58
C ARG A 893 21.00 -30.22 -13.50
N MET A 894 22.12 -30.42 -12.84
CA MET A 894 23.24 -29.45 -12.77
C MET A 894 24.62 -30.14 -12.79
N GLU A 895 24.75 -31.21 -13.56
CA GLU A 895 26.01 -31.95 -13.61
C GLU A 895 27.02 -31.31 -14.57
N VAL A 896 28.20 -31.01 -14.02
CA VAL A 896 29.47 -30.96 -14.76
C VAL A 896 30.49 -31.70 -13.90
N THR A 897 31.34 -32.49 -14.56
CA THR A 897 32.42 -33.29 -13.99
C THR A 897 33.49 -32.38 -13.37
N PRO A 898 33.95 -32.63 -12.13
CA PRO A 898 35.03 -31.86 -11.50
C PRO A 898 36.29 -31.86 -12.37
N HIS A 899 36.90 -30.70 -12.61
CA HIS A 899 38.20 -30.60 -13.27
C HIS A 899 39.32 -31.00 -12.30
N THR A 900 40.27 -31.80 -12.77
CA THR A 900 41.35 -32.44 -11.97
C THR A 900 42.67 -31.68 -11.95
N THR A 901 42.71 -30.44 -12.47
CA THR A 901 43.93 -29.61 -12.56
C THR A 901 44.36 -29.02 -11.21
N SER A 902 45.65 -28.69 -11.04
CA SER A 902 46.17 -28.12 -9.78
C SER A 902 45.79 -26.65 -9.59
N LEU A 903 45.61 -26.22 -8.32
CA LEU A 903 45.10 -24.87 -7.99
C LEU A 903 46.05 -23.75 -8.44
N THR A 904 47.36 -24.00 -8.38
CA THR A 904 48.41 -23.07 -8.82
C THR A 904 48.40 -22.87 -10.34
N GLU A 905 48.21 -23.94 -11.11
CA GLU A 905 48.08 -23.85 -12.57
C GLU A 905 46.80 -23.13 -12.99
N GLU A 906 45.71 -23.31 -12.25
CA GLU A 906 44.44 -22.63 -12.51
C GLU A 906 44.50 -21.12 -12.18
N LEU A 907 45.10 -20.72 -11.05
CA LEU A 907 45.31 -19.29 -10.75
C LEU A 907 46.19 -18.59 -11.80
N GLY A 908 47.28 -19.23 -12.24
CA GLY A 908 48.11 -18.72 -13.33
C GLY A 908 47.34 -18.63 -14.66
N ARG A 909 46.43 -19.57 -14.90
CA ARG A 909 45.53 -19.57 -16.06
C ARG A 909 44.51 -18.44 -16.02
N VAL A 910 43.98 -18.03 -14.85
CA VAL A 910 43.06 -16.88 -14.72
C VAL A 910 43.69 -15.59 -15.21
N VAL A 911 44.90 -15.29 -14.75
CA VAL A 911 45.60 -14.05 -15.15
C VAL A 911 45.88 -14.07 -16.66
N LYS A 912 46.31 -15.22 -17.18
CA LYS A 912 46.53 -15.42 -18.61
C LYS A 912 45.22 -15.31 -19.41
N ASP A 913 44.12 -15.83 -18.90
CA ASP A 913 42.80 -15.83 -19.54
C ASP A 913 42.15 -14.45 -19.51
N ILE A 914 42.35 -13.65 -18.45
CA ILE A 914 41.99 -12.22 -18.45
C ILE A 914 42.83 -11.48 -19.48
N ALA A 915 44.15 -11.66 -19.49
CA ALA A 915 45.04 -10.99 -20.44
C ALA A 915 44.69 -11.36 -21.90
N ASN A 916 44.40 -12.64 -22.15
CA ASN A 916 43.91 -13.13 -23.43
C ASN A 916 42.53 -12.56 -23.75
N GLY A 917 41.62 -12.49 -22.78
CA GLY A 917 40.29 -11.91 -22.93
C GLY A 917 40.35 -10.43 -23.31
N VAL A 918 41.19 -9.64 -22.63
CA VAL A 918 41.43 -8.23 -22.97
C VAL A 918 42.01 -8.10 -24.37
N ARG A 919 43.03 -8.90 -24.71
CA ARG A 919 43.65 -8.89 -26.04
C ARG A 919 42.65 -9.26 -27.12
N GLU A 920 41.79 -10.23 -26.87
CA GLU A 920 40.81 -10.73 -27.81
C GLU A 920 39.65 -9.74 -28.03
N VAL A 921 39.16 -9.11 -26.95
CA VAL A 921 38.19 -8.02 -27.05
C VAL A 921 38.80 -6.84 -27.80
N ALA A 922 40.04 -6.45 -27.51
CA ALA A 922 40.72 -5.37 -28.21
C ALA A 922 40.93 -5.64 -29.71
N ARG A 923 41.10 -6.91 -30.11
CA ARG A 923 41.20 -7.32 -31.52
C ARG A 923 39.87 -7.26 -32.27
N ARG A 924 38.73 -7.20 -31.56
CA ARG A 924 37.39 -7.16 -32.16
C ARG A 924 36.72 -5.81 -31.88
N PRO A 925 36.73 -4.89 -32.87
CA PRO A 925 36.19 -3.54 -32.67
C PRO A 925 34.75 -3.51 -32.15
N ALA A 926 33.86 -4.40 -32.60
CA ALA A 926 32.49 -4.48 -32.11
C ALA A 926 32.41 -4.91 -30.63
N ALA A 927 33.22 -5.89 -30.20
CA ALA A 927 33.28 -6.35 -28.81
C ALA A 927 33.83 -5.25 -27.89
N ALA A 928 34.93 -4.59 -28.30
CA ALA A 928 35.50 -3.47 -27.57
C ALA A 928 34.53 -2.28 -27.46
N LEU A 929 33.75 -2.00 -28.51
CA LEU A 929 32.71 -0.98 -28.50
C LEU A 929 31.63 -1.30 -27.46
N GLY A 930 31.12 -2.53 -27.47
CA GLY A 930 30.10 -3.00 -26.52
C GLY A 930 30.57 -2.85 -25.07
N LEU A 931 31.76 -3.37 -24.74
CA LEU A 931 32.33 -3.30 -23.39
C LEU A 931 32.60 -1.84 -22.96
N SER A 932 33.14 -1.01 -23.84
CA SER A 932 33.43 0.40 -23.54
C SER A 932 32.15 1.19 -23.30
N ALA A 933 31.14 1.02 -24.16
CA ALA A 933 29.86 1.71 -24.00
C ALA A 933 29.11 1.27 -22.73
N PHE A 934 29.15 -0.03 -22.39
CA PHE A 934 28.64 -0.53 -21.10
C PHE A 934 29.33 0.15 -19.91
N GLN A 935 30.67 0.24 -19.94
CA GLN A 935 31.44 0.89 -18.89
C GLN A 935 31.06 2.37 -18.74
N MET A 936 30.94 3.09 -19.86
CA MET A 936 30.58 4.51 -19.87
C MET A 936 29.16 4.72 -19.31
N LEU A 937 28.18 3.93 -19.76
CA LEU A 937 26.79 3.95 -19.23
C LEU A 937 26.79 3.78 -17.72
N ARG A 938 27.64 2.88 -17.23
CA ARG A 938 27.74 2.56 -15.82
C ARG A 938 28.37 3.69 -15.00
N TYR A 939 29.46 4.29 -15.48
CA TYR A 939 30.06 5.46 -14.83
C TYR A 939 29.04 6.59 -14.71
N GLN A 940 28.35 6.91 -15.80
CA GLN A 940 27.39 8.01 -15.81
C GLN A 940 26.18 7.73 -14.91
N PHE A 941 25.61 6.52 -14.98
CA PHE A 941 24.39 6.22 -14.25
C PHE A 941 24.63 5.87 -12.78
N TRP A 942 25.40 4.81 -12.49
CA TRP A 942 25.60 4.33 -11.11
C TRP A 942 26.57 5.21 -10.31
N GLY A 943 27.58 5.75 -10.98
CA GLY A 943 28.58 6.60 -10.36
C GLY A 943 28.10 8.03 -10.17
N PHE A 944 27.81 8.72 -11.28
CA PHE A 944 27.43 10.14 -11.21
C PHE A 944 25.96 10.35 -10.90
N ALA A 945 25.00 9.90 -11.73
CA ALA A 945 23.59 10.22 -11.52
C ALA A 945 23.04 9.70 -10.18
N LEU A 946 23.20 8.39 -9.91
CA LEU A 946 22.71 7.77 -8.68
C LEU A 946 23.60 8.09 -7.47
N GLY A 947 24.92 8.12 -7.64
CA GLY A 947 25.85 8.43 -6.54
C GLY A 947 25.71 9.88 -6.05
N VAL A 948 25.62 10.85 -6.97
CA VAL A 948 25.37 12.26 -6.61
C VAL A 948 24.02 12.41 -5.92
N PHE A 949 22.96 11.73 -6.41
CA PHE A 949 21.67 11.73 -5.73
C PHE A 949 21.78 11.18 -4.31
N ALA A 950 22.45 10.04 -4.11
CA ALA A 950 22.60 9.41 -2.79
C ALA A 950 23.37 10.29 -1.80
N LEU A 951 24.40 11.01 -2.27
CA LEU A 951 25.18 11.93 -1.44
C LEU A 951 24.42 13.23 -1.14
N TYR A 952 23.67 13.77 -2.10
CA TYR A 952 22.91 15.02 -1.95
C TYR A 952 21.56 14.83 -1.25
N ALA A 953 21.07 13.60 -1.12
CA ALA A 953 19.80 13.28 -0.47
C ALA A 953 19.71 13.85 0.95
N ARG A 954 20.83 13.90 1.69
CA ARG A 954 20.91 14.54 3.01
C ARG A 954 20.55 16.02 2.93
N SER A 955 21.17 16.75 2.00
CA SER A 955 21.03 18.21 1.88
C SER A 955 19.62 18.60 1.42
N LEU A 956 18.95 17.73 0.67
CA LEU A 956 17.52 17.87 0.32
C LEU A 956 16.58 17.72 1.52
N VAL A 957 16.95 16.89 2.49
CA VAL A 957 16.13 16.67 3.70
C VAL A 957 16.45 17.70 4.77
N ALA A 958 17.74 18.05 4.94
CA ALA A 958 18.20 19.00 5.96
C ALA A 958 17.80 20.46 5.68
N SER A 959 17.49 20.80 4.42
CA SER A 959 16.93 22.10 4.04
C SER A 959 15.45 22.28 4.43
N GLY A 960 14.78 21.20 4.86
CA GLY A 960 13.33 21.20 5.11
C GLY A 960 12.48 21.19 3.84
N ASP A 961 13.10 21.17 2.66
CA ASP A 961 12.42 21.24 1.36
C ASP A 961 11.70 19.92 1.00
N VAL A 962 12.08 18.80 1.60
CA VAL A 962 11.66 17.45 1.18
C VAL A 962 11.60 16.47 2.36
N ASP A 963 10.45 15.82 2.58
CA ASP A 963 10.33 14.67 3.50
C ASP A 963 11.03 13.41 2.94
N THR A 964 11.54 12.56 3.82
CA THR A 964 12.16 11.24 3.51
C THR A 964 11.33 10.37 2.56
N VAL A 965 10.00 10.48 2.63
CA VAL A 965 9.06 9.78 1.74
C VAL A 965 9.24 10.24 0.29
N ALA A 966 9.45 11.53 0.07
CA ALA A 966 9.65 12.08 -1.26
C ALA A 966 10.94 11.59 -1.91
N LEU A 967 12.02 11.36 -1.16
CA LEU A 967 13.22 10.67 -1.66
C LEU A 967 12.92 9.23 -2.10
N GLY A 968 12.04 8.55 -1.37
CA GLY A 968 11.52 7.23 -1.74
C GLY A 968 10.80 7.25 -3.10
N ILE A 969 10.05 8.32 -3.41
CA ILE A 969 9.39 8.51 -4.72
C ILE A 969 10.40 8.65 -5.83
N VAL A 970 11.49 9.41 -5.64
CA VAL A 970 12.54 9.58 -6.65
C VAL A 970 13.14 8.21 -7.03
N GLY A 971 13.49 7.42 -6.01
CA GLY A 971 13.97 6.05 -6.20
C GLY A 971 12.92 5.16 -6.89
N GLY A 972 11.67 5.23 -6.41
CA GLY A 972 10.51 4.53 -6.97
C GLY A 972 10.27 4.80 -8.45
N GLY A 973 10.26 6.08 -8.85
CA GLY A 973 10.13 6.52 -10.24
C GLY A 973 11.27 5.99 -11.11
N GLY A 974 12.50 6.02 -10.58
CA GLY A 974 13.64 5.34 -11.19
C GLY A 974 13.38 3.87 -11.50
N PHE A 975 12.86 3.11 -10.53
CA PHE A 975 12.53 1.69 -10.72
C PHE A 975 11.45 1.46 -11.77
N VAL A 976 10.44 2.32 -11.85
CA VAL A 976 9.43 2.27 -12.93
C VAL A 976 10.09 2.44 -14.30
N GLY A 977 10.99 3.42 -14.43
CA GLY A 977 11.78 3.63 -15.65
C GLY A 977 12.58 2.38 -16.04
N GLY A 978 13.23 1.74 -15.06
CA GLY A 978 13.99 0.50 -15.28
C GLY A 978 13.12 -0.70 -15.66
N ALA A 979 11.97 -0.89 -15.00
CA ALA A 979 11.05 -1.97 -15.31
C ALA A 979 10.46 -1.81 -16.73
N LEU A 980 10.08 -0.58 -17.09
CA LEU A 980 9.60 -0.25 -18.43
C LEU A 980 10.68 -0.51 -19.49
N ALA A 981 11.92 -0.08 -19.22
CA ALA A 981 13.05 -0.32 -20.11
C ALA A 981 13.32 -1.80 -20.33
N MET A 982 13.26 -2.65 -19.30
CA MET A 982 13.46 -4.09 -19.45
C MET A 982 12.39 -4.72 -20.35
N VAL A 983 11.13 -4.31 -20.22
CA VAL A 983 10.03 -4.80 -21.09
C VAL A 983 10.21 -4.31 -22.53
N LEU A 984 10.47 -3.01 -22.71
CA LEU A 984 10.60 -2.41 -24.03
C LEU A 984 11.87 -2.88 -24.76
N ALA A 985 12.98 -3.05 -24.05
CA ALA A 985 14.21 -3.61 -24.62
C ALA A 985 13.97 -5.00 -25.21
N GLN A 986 13.25 -5.88 -24.50
CA GLN A 986 12.91 -7.21 -25.01
C GLN A 986 11.97 -7.17 -26.22
N ARG A 987 11.12 -6.15 -26.32
CA ARG A 987 10.22 -5.96 -27.47
C ARG A 987 10.94 -5.35 -28.68
N TRP A 988 11.94 -4.50 -28.44
CA TRP A 988 12.63 -3.74 -29.48
C TRP A 988 13.89 -4.41 -30.01
N LYS A 989 14.53 -5.31 -29.24
CA LYS A 989 15.78 -5.98 -29.65
C LYS A 989 15.70 -6.69 -31.01
N ASP A 990 14.52 -7.22 -31.37
CA ASP A 990 14.32 -7.96 -32.63
C ASP A 990 13.93 -7.04 -33.80
N ARG A 991 13.62 -5.76 -33.52
CA ARG A 991 13.11 -4.79 -34.52
C ARG A 991 14.06 -3.63 -34.78
N ILE A 992 14.89 -3.29 -33.80
CA ILE A 992 15.78 -2.14 -33.83
C ILE A 992 17.21 -2.65 -33.62
N PRO A 993 18.16 -2.33 -34.53
CA PRO A 993 19.55 -2.72 -34.38
C PRO A 993 20.10 -2.33 -32.99
N PRO A 994 20.78 -3.24 -32.27
CA PRO A 994 21.28 -2.99 -30.91
C PRO A 994 22.09 -1.70 -30.79
N ILE A 995 22.91 -1.37 -31.78
CA ILE A 995 23.70 -0.14 -31.77
C ILE A 995 22.85 1.14 -31.73
N ARG A 996 21.68 1.16 -32.37
CA ARG A 996 20.78 2.33 -32.34
C ARG A 996 20.13 2.48 -30.97
N LEU A 997 19.73 1.37 -30.37
CA LEU A 997 19.19 1.35 -29.00
C LEU A 997 20.26 1.78 -27.98
N LEU A 998 21.50 1.33 -28.15
CA LEU A 998 22.64 1.73 -27.32
C LEU A 998 22.88 3.24 -27.41
N LEU A 999 23.04 3.78 -28.62
CA LEU A 999 23.31 5.21 -28.82
C LEU A 999 22.13 6.09 -28.34
N GLY A 1000 20.90 5.68 -28.59
CA GLY A 1000 19.71 6.36 -28.08
C GLY A 1000 19.66 6.38 -26.54
N SER A 1001 20.08 5.28 -25.91
CA SER A 1001 20.16 5.16 -24.46
C SER A 1001 21.24 6.05 -23.85
N MET A 1002 22.42 6.10 -24.49
CA MET A 1002 23.50 6.98 -24.08
C MET A 1002 23.13 8.46 -24.26
N LEU A 1003 22.49 8.80 -25.38
CA LEU A 1003 21.99 10.16 -25.62
C LEU A 1003 20.95 10.57 -24.58
N LEU A 1004 20.00 9.68 -24.26
CA LEU A 1004 18.98 9.93 -23.24
C LEU A 1004 19.60 10.15 -21.86
N LEU A 1005 20.51 9.27 -21.43
CA LEU A 1005 21.16 9.37 -20.12
C LEU A 1005 22.02 10.64 -20.01
N GLY A 1006 22.86 10.93 -21.02
CA GLY A 1006 23.68 12.14 -21.04
C GLY A 1006 22.86 13.42 -21.12
N GLY A 1007 21.86 13.45 -22.02
CA GLY A 1007 20.93 14.56 -22.16
C GLY A 1007 20.15 14.80 -20.87
N SER A 1008 19.67 13.75 -20.21
CA SER A 1008 18.96 13.86 -18.93
C SER A 1008 19.86 14.41 -17.82
N ALA A 1009 21.13 14.03 -17.77
CA ALA A 1009 22.08 14.54 -16.78
C ALA A 1009 22.37 16.03 -16.99
N VAL A 1010 22.44 16.49 -18.23
CA VAL A 1010 22.60 17.92 -18.54
C VAL A 1010 21.31 18.69 -18.24
N VAL A 1011 20.17 18.26 -18.82
CA VAL A 1011 18.89 18.95 -18.72
C VAL A 1011 18.40 19.00 -17.28
N PHE A 1012 18.32 17.86 -16.60
CA PHE A 1012 17.83 17.79 -15.23
C PHE A 1012 18.91 18.11 -14.19
N GLY A 1013 20.20 18.06 -14.56
CA GLY A 1013 21.29 18.54 -13.68
C GLY A 1013 21.23 20.05 -13.43
N VAL A 1014 20.62 20.84 -14.31
CA VAL A 1014 20.31 22.26 -14.07
C VAL A 1014 19.30 22.40 -12.92
N TRP A 1015 18.27 21.56 -12.93
CA TRP A 1015 17.18 21.54 -11.97
C TRP A 1015 17.51 20.58 -10.83
N VAL A 1016 18.42 20.96 -9.94
CA VAL A 1016 18.76 20.21 -8.71
C VAL A 1016 17.59 20.30 -7.72
N SER A 1017 16.51 19.58 -8.03
CA SER A 1017 15.26 19.52 -7.28
C SER A 1017 14.76 18.08 -7.24
N LEU A 1018 13.77 17.80 -6.39
CA LEU A 1018 13.13 16.49 -6.32
C LEU A 1018 12.61 16.00 -7.68
N ALA A 1019 11.95 16.89 -8.42
CA ALA A 1019 11.42 16.60 -9.76
C ALA A 1019 12.55 16.34 -10.76
N GLY A 1020 13.63 17.13 -10.71
CA GLY A 1020 14.80 16.95 -11.56
C GLY A 1020 15.50 15.61 -11.32
N PHE A 1021 15.74 15.25 -10.05
CA PHE A 1021 16.29 13.93 -9.71
C PHE A 1021 15.35 12.80 -10.08
N SER A 1022 14.03 12.98 -9.93
CA SER A 1022 13.05 11.94 -10.29
C SER A 1022 13.08 11.66 -11.79
N ALA A 1023 13.11 12.73 -12.61
CA ALA A 1023 13.23 12.61 -14.06
C ALA A 1023 14.60 12.06 -14.48
N LEU A 1024 15.69 12.49 -13.83
CA LEU A 1024 17.04 11.98 -14.06
C LEU A 1024 17.15 10.49 -13.75
N LEU A 1025 16.66 10.03 -12.61
CA LEU A 1025 16.70 8.62 -12.25
C LEU A 1025 15.76 7.79 -13.13
N PHE A 1026 14.56 8.27 -13.46
CA PHE A 1026 13.67 7.59 -14.41
C PHE A 1026 14.36 7.40 -15.77
N ALA A 1027 14.85 8.49 -16.37
CA ALA A 1027 15.53 8.46 -17.66
C ALA A 1027 16.84 7.67 -17.58
N GLY A 1028 17.54 7.76 -16.45
CA GLY A 1028 18.80 7.08 -16.21
C GLY A 1028 18.65 5.58 -16.09
N PHE A 1029 17.70 5.09 -15.29
CA PHE A 1029 17.37 3.66 -15.22
C PHE A 1029 16.83 3.16 -16.56
N PHE A 1030 15.96 3.94 -17.21
CA PHE A 1030 15.40 3.57 -18.50
C PHE A 1030 16.48 3.41 -19.57
N GLY A 1031 17.33 4.42 -19.73
CA GLY A 1031 18.45 4.41 -20.66
C GLY A 1031 19.47 3.34 -20.29
N PHE A 1032 19.84 3.20 -19.02
CA PHE A 1032 20.83 2.22 -18.58
C PHE A 1032 20.40 0.79 -18.92
N PHE A 1033 19.15 0.38 -18.66
CA PHE A 1033 18.73 -0.99 -18.92
C PHE A 1033 18.61 -1.31 -20.42
N ILE A 1034 18.10 -0.40 -21.24
CA ILE A 1034 18.08 -0.59 -22.71
C ILE A 1034 19.51 -0.61 -23.26
N GLY A 1035 20.34 0.34 -22.83
CA GLY A 1035 21.73 0.48 -23.26
C GLY A 1035 22.56 -0.74 -22.87
N LYS A 1036 22.41 -1.25 -21.64
CA LYS A 1036 23.07 -2.47 -21.17
C LYS A 1036 22.68 -3.68 -22.02
N ILE A 1037 21.38 -3.94 -22.21
CA ILE A 1037 20.92 -5.09 -23.01
C ILE A 1037 21.49 -5.01 -24.43
N SER A 1038 21.54 -3.79 -24.99
CA SER A 1038 22.10 -3.55 -26.32
C SER A 1038 23.62 -3.77 -26.37
N ALA A 1039 24.37 -3.28 -25.39
CA ALA A 1039 25.81 -3.49 -25.27
C ALA A 1039 26.17 -4.97 -25.08
N ASP A 1040 25.43 -5.68 -24.22
CA ASP A 1040 25.56 -7.12 -24.03
C ASP A 1040 25.30 -7.87 -25.35
N THR A 1041 24.28 -7.46 -26.11
CA THR A 1041 23.94 -8.08 -27.40
C THR A 1041 25.05 -7.87 -28.44
N ILE A 1042 25.57 -6.65 -28.59
CA ILE A 1042 26.68 -6.34 -29.50
C ILE A 1042 27.91 -7.19 -29.15
N MET A 1043 28.22 -7.28 -27.86
CA MET A 1043 29.33 -8.10 -27.36
C MET A 1043 29.12 -9.59 -27.69
N GLN A 1044 27.93 -10.12 -27.42
CA GLN A 1044 27.59 -11.53 -27.66
C GLN A 1044 27.69 -11.90 -29.15
N GLN A 1045 27.23 -11.01 -30.03
CA GLN A 1045 27.31 -11.20 -31.48
C GLN A 1045 28.75 -11.14 -32.00
N ALA A 1046 29.60 -10.31 -31.39
CA ALA A 1046 31.00 -10.15 -31.81
C ALA A 1046 31.94 -11.27 -31.30
N MET A 1047 31.55 -12.04 -30.28
CA MET A 1047 32.43 -13.00 -29.61
C MET A 1047 32.16 -14.47 -30.02
N PRO A 1048 33.21 -15.24 -30.43
CA PRO A 1048 33.13 -16.69 -30.63
C PRO A 1048 32.75 -17.43 -29.35
N ASP A 1049 32.06 -18.55 -29.50
CA ASP A 1049 31.53 -19.36 -28.39
C ASP A 1049 32.59 -19.70 -27.33
N ASP A 1050 33.78 -20.10 -27.76
CA ASP A 1050 34.89 -20.50 -26.87
C ASP A 1050 35.47 -19.34 -26.04
N PHE A 1051 35.18 -18.08 -26.41
CA PHE A 1051 35.69 -16.90 -25.71
C PHE A 1051 34.60 -16.09 -25.00
N ARG A 1052 33.31 -16.46 -25.15
CA ARG A 1052 32.20 -15.75 -24.49
C ARG A 1052 32.37 -15.71 -22.97
N GLY A 1053 32.65 -16.85 -22.33
CA GLY A 1053 32.83 -16.91 -20.87
C GLY A 1053 33.95 -16.02 -20.34
N ARG A 1054 35.10 -15.99 -21.02
CA ARG A 1054 36.26 -15.15 -20.66
C ARG A 1054 35.99 -13.67 -20.86
N ALA A 1055 35.31 -13.31 -21.94
CA ALA A 1055 34.98 -11.92 -22.23
C ALA A 1055 33.93 -11.36 -21.25
N PHE A 1056 33.01 -12.20 -20.76
CA PHE A 1056 32.08 -11.82 -19.69
C PHE A 1056 32.77 -11.59 -18.34
N ALA A 1057 33.91 -12.20 -18.05
CA ALA A 1057 34.67 -11.88 -16.83
C ALA A 1057 35.16 -10.42 -16.80
N LEU A 1058 35.35 -9.79 -17.96
CA LEU A 1058 35.69 -8.36 -18.05
C LEU A 1058 34.51 -7.45 -17.68
N PHE A 1059 33.27 -7.89 -17.89
CA PHE A 1059 32.08 -7.14 -17.45
C PHE A 1059 32.02 -7.00 -15.94
N ASP A 1060 32.64 -7.92 -15.21
CA ASP A 1060 32.61 -7.93 -13.74
C ASP A 1060 33.66 -7.00 -13.14
N ILE A 1061 34.83 -6.93 -13.75
CA ILE A 1061 35.82 -5.88 -13.47
C ILE A 1061 35.19 -4.52 -13.80
N ALA A 1062 34.56 -4.41 -14.97
CA ALA A 1062 33.85 -3.22 -15.38
C ALA A 1062 32.72 -2.82 -14.41
N TYR A 1063 32.05 -3.82 -13.83
CA TYR A 1063 30.99 -3.65 -12.84
C TYR A 1063 31.50 -2.89 -11.61
N ASN A 1064 32.65 -3.29 -11.08
CA ASN A 1064 33.20 -2.66 -9.88
C ASN A 1064 33.84 -1.31 -10.19
N LEU A 1065 34.53 -1.18 -11.33
CA LEU A 1065 35.09 0.10 -11.78
C LEU A 1065 34.03 1.18 -11.88
N GLY A 1066 32.80 0.81 -12.26
CA GLY A 1066 31.63 1.69 -12.28
C GLY A 1066 31.37 2.49 -11.01
N PHE A 1067 31.76 1.96 -9.85
CA PHE A 1067 31.68 2.66 -8.56
C PHE A 1067 33.03 3.28 -8.17
N ILE A 1068 34.15 2.59 -8.44
CA ILE A 1068 35.48 3.04 -8.01
C ILE A 1068 35.90 4.35 -8.69
N VAL A 1069 35.83 4.42 -10.03
CA VAL A 1069 36.33 5.58 -10.77
C VAL A 1069 35.51 6.85 -10.43
N PRO A 1070 34.17 6.81 -10.47
CA PRO A 1070 33.37 7.96 -10.06
C PRO A 1070 33.57 8.31 -8.59
N ALA A 1071 33.69 7.32 -7.68
CA ALA A 1071 33.95 7.61 -6.27
C ALA A 1071 35.30 8.32 -6.07
N LEU A 1072 36.37 7.89 -6.74
CA LEU A 1072 37.66 8.59 -6.70
C LEU A 1072 37.57 10.02 -7.21
N ILE A 1073 36.82 10.25 -8.29
CA ILE A 1073 36.59 11.61 -8.82
C ILE A 1073 35.80 12.43 -7.80
N LEU A 1074 34.69 11.90 -7.29
CA LEU A 1074 33.82 12.58 -6.33
C LEU A 1074 34.54 12.89 -5.02
N VAL A 1075 35.43 12.03 -4.52
CA VAL A 1075 36.26 12.35 -3.33
C VAL A 1075 37.05 13.64 -3.51
N LEU A 1076 37.52 13.91 -4.73
CA LEU A 1076 38.34 15.08 -5.04
C LEU A 1076 37.52 16.34 -5.37
N VAL A 1077 36.33 16.18 -5.94
CA VAL A 1077 35.55 17.31 -6.49
C VAL A 1077 34.25 17.62 -5.72
N TRP A 1078 33.82 16.72 -4.83
CA TRP A 1078 32.53 16.84 -4.14
C TRP A 1078 32.49 18.07 -3.23
N ALA A 1079 31.47 18.89 -3.46
CA ALA A 1079 30.99 19.90 -2.54
C ALA A 1079 29.49 20.09 -2.83
N ASP A 1080 28.69 20.32 -1.79
CA ASP A 1080 27.23 20.37 -1.91
C ASP A 1080 26.74 21.48 -2.86
N ASP A 1081 27.47 22.60 -2.91
CA ASP A 1081 27.21 23.73 -3.83
C ASP A 1081 27.57 23.41 -5.30
N ARG A 1082 28.35 22.36 -5.55
CA ARG A 1082 28.82 21.96 -6.89
C ARG A 1082 28.00 20.86 -7.54
N VAL A 1083 26.92 20.39 -6.92
CA VAL A 1083 26.08 19.29 -7.45
C VAL A 1083 25.60 19.55 -8.88
N ARG A 1084 25.10 20.77 -9.15
CA ARG A 1084 24.70 21.21 -10.50
C ARG A 1084 25.85 21.07 -11.49
N LEU A 1085 27.03 21.57 -11.11
CA LEU A 1085 28.23 21.53 -11.95
C LEU A 1085 28.66 20.08 -12.21
N VAL A 1086 28.66 19.21 -11.20
CA VAL A 1086 29.05 17.79 -11.33
C VAL A 1086 28.11 17.04 -12.28
N LEU A 1087 26.78 17.22 -12.15
CA LEU A 1087 25.82 16.56 -13.04
C LEU A 1087 25.91 17.06 -14.48
N MET A 1088 26.01 18.37 -14.68
CA MET A 1088 26.14 18.95 -16.02
C MET A 1088 27.46 18.56 -16.68
N THR A 1089 28.58 18.66 -15.97
CA THR A 1089 29.90 18.32 -16.53
C THR A 1089 30.02 16.83 -16.84
N SER A 1090 29.58 15.95 -15.94
CA SER A 1090 29.54 14.50 -16.21
C SER A 1090 28.64 14.18 -17.42
N GLY A 1091 27.46 14.80 -17.50
CA GLY A 1091 26.53 14.66 -18.63
C GLY A 1091 27.13 15.12 -19.96
N MET A 1092 27.79 16.29 -19.99
CA MET A 1092 28.45 16.82 -21.19
C MET A 1092 29.62 15.94 -21.63
N VAL A 1093 30.47 15.51 -20.70
CA VAL A 1093 31.58 14.57 -20.98
C VAL A 1093 31.01 13.26 -21.52
N PHE A 1094 29.94 12.73 -20.94
CA PHE A 1094 29.30 11.51 -21.39
C PHE A 1094 28.67 11.65 -22.78
N LEU A 1095 28.10 12.80 -23.14
CA LEU A 1095 27.63 13.07 -24.50
C LEU A 1095 28.78 13.16 -25.51
N ALA A 1096 29.92 13.75 -25.13
CA ALA A 1096 31.12 13.73 -25.97
C ALA A 1096 31.63 12.29 -26.20
N LEU A 1097 31.65 11.46 -25.15
CA LEU A 1097 31.96 10.03 -25.27
C LEU A 1097 30.93 9.29 -26.14
N THR A 1098 29.65 9.64 -26.05
CA THR A 1098 28.59 9.10 -26.91
C THR A 1098 28.85 9.42 -28.39
N ALA A 1099 29.28 10.64 -28.70
CA ALA A 1099 29.65 11.02 -30.06
C ALA A 1099 30.88 10.25 -30.58
N LEU A 1100 31.84 9.92 -29.70
CA LEU A 1100 32.97 9.05 -30.03
C LEU A 1100 32.53 7.61 -30.31
N VAL A 1101 31.62 7.05 -29.49
CA VAL A 1101 31.04 5.72 -29.73
C VAL A 1101 30.24 5.69 -31.02
N TRP A 1102 29.49 6.76 -31.33
CA TRP A 1102 28.80 6.89 -32.61
C TRP A 1102 29.79 6.90 -33.78
N ARG A 1103 30.83 7.74 -33.75
CA ARG A 1103 31.88 7.76 -34.77
C ARG A 1103 32.57 6.41 -34.94
N TRP A 1104 32.86 5.72 -33.84
CA TRP A 1104 33.41 4.37 -33.86
C TRP A 1104 32.44 3.40 -34.54
N SER A 1105 31.15 3.41 -34.16
CA SER A 1105 30.13 2.52 -34.73
C SER A 1105 29.95 2.69 -36.25
N VAL A 1106 30.08 3.92 -36.76
CA VAL A 1106 30.02 4.20 -38.20
C VAL A 1106 31.19 3.57 -38.93
N ARG A 1107 32.39 3.60 -38.35
CA ARG A 1107 33.60 2.99 -38.95
C ARG A 1107 33.57 1.46 -38.99
N ILE A 1108 32.80 0.82 -38.10
CA ILE A 1108 32.73 -0.64 -37.98
C ILE A 1108 31.33 -1.18 -38.34
N ARG A 1109 30.56 -0.42 -39.12
CA ARG A 1109 29.15 -0.69 -39.43
C ARG A 1109 28.91 -2.12 -39.93
N ASP A 1110 29.80 -2.61 -40.79
CA ASP A 1110 29.69 -3.94 -41.39
C ASP A 1110 29.86 -5.07 -40.36
N GLN A 1111 30.57 -4.80 -39.26
CA GLN A 1111 30.75 -5.73 -38.13
C GLN A 1111 29.59 -5.70 -37.12
N LEU A 1112 28.66 -4.76 -37.27
CA LEU A 1112 27.50 -4.56 -36.39
C LEU A 1112 26.17 -4.98 -37.05
N MET A 1113 26.22 -5.51 -38.29
CA MET A 1113 25.03 -6.02 -38.97
C MET A 1113 24.56 -7.33 -38.33
N PRO A 1114 23.24 -7.59 -38.25
CA PRO A 1114 22.74 -8.86 -37.72
C PRO A 1114 23.31 -10.02 -38.55
N GLN A 1115 24.09 -10.90 -37.92
CA GLN A 1115 24.37 -12.21 -38.49
C GLN A 1115 23.13 -13.06 -38.23
N ASP A 1116 22.32 -13.27 -39.28
CA ASP A 1116 21.19 -14.16 -39.21
C ASP A 1116 21.67 -15.56 -38.79
N ASP A 1117 21.07 -16.05 -37.70
CA ASP A 1117 21.05 -17.40 -37.16
C ASP A 1117 22.37 -18.22 -37.11
N LEU A 1118 22.90 -18.30 -35.88
CA LEU A 1118 23.66 -19.44 -35.38
C LEU A 1118 22.79 -20.73 -35.43
N ALA A 1119 22.62 -21.29 -36.62
CA ALA A 1119 22.30 -22.68 -36.86
C ALA A 1119 23.01 -23.09 -38.15
N PRO A 1120 23.91 -24.09 -38.14
CA PRO A 1120 24.46 -24.62 -39.38
C PRO A 1120 23.31 -25.20 -40.21
N THR A 1121 22.99 -24.56 -41.33
CA THR A 1121 22.21 -25.19 -42.40
C THR A 1121 22.96 -26.46 -42.80
N ALA A 1122 22.31 -27.61 -42.63
CA ALA A 1122 22.82 -28.89 -43.09
C ALA A 1122 23.24 -28.77 -44.58
N PRO A 1123 24.32 -29.42 -45.01
CA PRO A 1123 24.73 -29.36 -46.40
C PRO A 1123 23.63 -30.01 -47.26
N GLU A 1124 23.12 -29.25 -48.22
CA GLU A 1124 22.26 -29.78 -49.29
C GLU A 1124 23.03 -30.91 -49.98
N VAL A 1125 22.54 -32.13 -49.79
CA VAL A 1125 22.86 -33.26 -50.67
C VAL A 1125 22.07 -33.03 -51.95
N ARG A 1126 22.79 -32.92 -53.06
CA ARG A 1126 22.30 -32.71 -54.42
C ARG A 1126 21.16 -33.65 -54.82
#